data_AF-A0A318EI29-F1
#
_entry.id   AF-A0A318EI29-F1
#
_cell.length_a   1.000
_cell.length_b   1.000
_cell.length_c   1.000
_cell.angle_alpha   90.00
_cell.angle_beta   90.00
_cell.angle_gamma   90.00
#
_symmetry.space_group_name_H-M   'P 1'
#
loop_
_entity.id
_entity.type
_entity.pdbx_description
1 polymer ?
#
loop_
_entity_poly.entity_id
_entity_poly.type
_entity_poly.pdbx_seq_one_letter_code
_entity_poly.pdbx_strand_id
1 'polypeptide(L)'
;TLSAVLAELGTLEPATASIAEAGAAPRTTPTPTASIDYQSTLLAIVGERTGYPTEVLDLDADLEADLGIDSIKRVEIIGALQKALPDTLAAGIKSRMEHYTKARTLSAVLAELGTLEPATASIAEAGAAPRTTPTPTASIDYQSTLLAIVGERTGYPTEMLDLDADLEADLGIDSIKRVEIIGALQKALPDTLAAGIKSRMEHYTKARTLKAVLDELAANAAPVAAEADTSAPQSAEPTASHAAGALPRYVIKSRAAPLATASVELRGLALLLGADDAIRAGLASQLAARGLTPVLIDATDAQTLRSAIDAARAQHGPVRALLHLHGLGAAAADDLDAWRAIWRRDLMSLFHAVQACHDELSGARVLAASRLGGTFGRDAIGEGGPLAGGVCGILNCLRIELAGCVARAVDFDGHADHEVVELLGAELFAADPETEAGYIGRERYGTATLEQALTATPFPAGLTPAGDWVVLATGGARGITARIIEAMARPDMRLVLLGRTGEPGPEPEATARHAHADSLRKALLAERLASGERPRPIEIAQAVNRVLVDRELRNNLARLRATGAQVDYRAVDARDGDALGALIDELYARHGRIDAVLHAAGVIEDKLLADKSADSFARVLGTKLDPAFVLTRKLRSESLQLIAFFTSVAGRYGNRGQADYAAANEALNRLAWELHRRWTDTRVIAVNWGPWDGGMASEDVQRQLRERGLAPIGIDAGCGFFIDELANGPRHDVELVAGQGPWGALAQPLPASTASASTARQVFVRKPARVGIGGAMSVDQHLSLGDDPWLRDHVIDGQPVVPLGIALETMAQFVAGSWPGWQIAEVRDLRMLAPLRVDPELGADVQLRARAGTHSEAGSQHVSVQYGSPKRGVEPWFQASFVLREVLSAPATPRLASLTELEPIDAGEAYARHLCRGERLRCLQRIDALAANGAVARLQPSRAQQFCADSTANWLFDPALLDALTQLAFVWAQQQHQQGVQPLRIGRVRRYDGATVGPVTLVQHFTRDIDGDRLRGNAEFVDASGALRYAVDDIENRIGIEFNRLAPSSPDYVKPAVGLRR
;
A
#
# COMPACT_ATOMS: atom_id res chain seq x y z
N THR A 1 -13.67 -33.20 46.43
CA THR A 1 -14.80 -32.30 46.10
C THR A 1 -14.53 -30.93 46.67
N LEU A 2 -15.17 -29.87 46.17
CA LEU A 2 -14.97 -28.50 46.69
C LEU A 2 -15.23 -28.41 48.21
N SER A 3 -16.20 -29.19 48.69
CA SER A 3 -16.57 -29.34 50.10
C SER A 3 -15.46 -29.87 51.01
N ALA A 4 -14.47 -30.61 50.47
CA ALA A 4 -13.35 -31.14 51.26
C ALA A 4 -12.28 -30.06 51.53
N VAL A 5 -12.05 -29.16 50.57
CA VAL A 5 -11.08 -28.06 50.69
C VAL A 5 -11.58 -26.99 51.67
N LEU A 6 -12.88 -26.71 51.67
CA LEU A 6 -13.52 -25.81 52.64
C LEU A 6 -13.50 -26.36 54.08
N ALA A 7 -13.46 -27.69 54.25
CA ALA A 7 -13.39 -28.32 55.57
C ALA A 7 -11.99 -28.18 56.21
N GLU A 8 -10.92 -28.17 55.41
CA GLU A 8 -9.54 -27.98 55.90
C GLU A 8 -9.29 -26.54 56.37
N LEU A 9 -9.74 -25.56 55.58
CA LEU A 9 -9.55 -24.12 55.88
C LEU A 9 -10.29 -23.63 57.13
N GLY A 10 -11.33 -24.35 57.58
CA GLY A 10 -12.06 -24.05 58.81
C GLY A 10 -11.38 -24.51 60.11
N THR A 11 -10.20 -25.13 60.06
CA THR A 11 -9.56 -25.77 61.24
C THR A 11 -8.51 -24.92 61.97
N LEU A 12 -8.28 -23.68 61.54
CA LEU A 12 -7.26 -22.79 62.12
C LEU A 12 -7.89 -21.56 62.80
N GLU A 13 -8.17 -21.70 64.10
CA GLU A 13 -8.56 -20.60 64.99
C GLU A 13 -7.46 -20.27 66.03
N PRO A 14 -7.50 -19.08 66.69
CA PRO A 14 -6.30 -18.33 67.04
C PRO A 14 -5.73 -18.60 68.45
N ALA A 15 -4.42 -18.37 68.60
CA ALA A 15 -3.73 -18.35 69.89
C ALA A 15 -3.50 -16.92 70.41
N THR A 16 -3.89 -16.65 71.66
CA THR A 16 -3.87 -15.31 72.30
C THR A 16 -2.98 -15.22 73.57
N ALA A 17 -2.50 -13.99 73.85
CA ALA A 17 -1.82 -13.47 75.06
C ALA A 17 -0.32 -13.86 75.27
N SER A 18 0.51 -13.20 76.11
CA SER A 18 0.25 -12.14 77.11
C SER A 18 1.45 -11.19 77.43
N ILE A 19 1.24 -9.87 77.31
CA ILE A 19 1.66 -8.72 78.18
C ILE A 19 3.09 -8.64 78.80
N ALA A 20 3.81 -7.54 78.51
CA ALA A 20 4.50 -6.64 79.49
C ALA A 20 5.00 -5.32 78.84
N GLU A 21 5.08 -4.21 79.58
CA GLU A 21 5.39 -2.84 79.10
C GLU A 21 6.88 -2.46 79.07
N ALA A 22 7.27 -1.53 78.16
CA ALA A 22 8.00 -0.27 78.46
C ALA A 22 8.51 0.49 77.20
N GLY A 23 8.44 1.83 77.20
CA GLY A 23 9.37 2.69 76.42
C GLY A 23 8.82 3.48 75.22
N ALA A 24 8.60 4.78 75.42
CA ALA A 24 8.07 5.77 74.47
C ALA A 24 8.84 6.02 73.15
N ALA A 25 8.11 6.33 72.06
CA ALA A 25 8.34 7.39 71.05
C ALA A 25 7.42 7.16 69.81
N PRO A 26 6.95 8.20 69.10
CA PRO A 26 5.91 8.05 68.08
C PRO A 26 6.43 7.45 66.76
N ARG A 27 5.65 6.55 66.16
CA ARG A 27 5.80 6.12 64.76
C ARG A 27 4.48 6.34 64.01
N THR A 28 4.57 6.96 62.85
CA THR A 28 3.45 7.31 61.97
C THR A 28 2.86 6.08 61.27
N THR A 29 1.53 6.04 61.14
CA THR A 29 0.80 5.08 60.31
C THR A 29 0.99 5.36 58.82
N PRO A 30 1.14 4.32 57.96
CA PRO A 30 1.04 4.48 56.51
C PRO A 30 -0.43 4.48 56.04
N THR A 31 -0.72 5.28 55.01
CA THR A 31 -2.02 5.38 54.33
C THR A 31 -2.12 4.30 53.23
N PRO A 32 -3.29 3.70 52.95
CA PRO A 32 -3.42 2.65 51.93
C PRO A 32 -3.36 3.18 50.49
N THR A 33 -2.74 2.41 49.60
CA THR A 33 -2.72 2.62 48.14
C THR A 33 -4.05 2.21 47.52
N ALA A 34 -4.56 2.96 46.53
CA ALA A 34 -5.75 2.58 45.77
C ALA A 34 -5.44 1.48 44.74
N SER A 35 -6.24 0.41 44.72
CA SER A 35 -6.18 -0.63 43.69
C SER A 35 -7.02 -0.24 42.46
N ILE A 36 -6.49 -0.45 41.26
CA ILE A 36 -7.24 -0.25 40.01
C ILE A 36 -8.29 -1.35 39.86
N ASP A 37 -9.55 -0.97 39.61
CA ASP A 37 -10.61 -1.91 39.25
C ASP A 37 -10.55 -2.23 37.74
N TYR A 38 -9.85 -3.32 37.42
CA TYR A 38 -9.69 -3.81 36.06
C TYR A 38 -11.02 -4.21 35.40
N GLN A 39 -12.03 -4.61 36.19
CA GLN A 39 -13.32 -5.09 35.68
C GLN A 39 -14.18 -3.93 35.17
N SER A 40 -14.39 -2.88 35.99
CA SER A 40 -15.15 -1.71 35.55
C SER A 40 -14.46 -0.96 34.40
N THR A 41 -13.11 -0.89 34.42
CA THR A 41 -12.32 -0.32 33.32
C THR A 41 -12.55 -1.06 32.00
N LEU A 42 -12.47 -2.40 31.99
CA LEU A 42 -12.72 -3.20 30.79
C LEU A 42 -14.16 -3.06 30.30
N LEU A 43 -15.16 -3.13 31.20
CA LEU A 43 -16.57 -2.99 30.85
C LEU A 43 -16.88 -1.61 30.26
N ALA A 44 -16.29 -0.53 30.79
CA ALA A 44 -16.45 0.82 30.25
C ALA A 44 -15.89 0.94 28.82
N ILE A 45 -14.69 0.43 28.57
CA ILE A 45 -14.05 0.44 27.24
C ILE A 45 -14.84 -0.39 26.23
N VAL A 46 -15.33 -1.57 26.63
CA VAL A 46 -16.20 -2.38 25.76
C VAL A 46 -17.50 -1.65 25.49
N GLY A 47 -18.14 -1.04 26.50
CA GLY A 47 -19.37 -0.25 26.35
C GLY A 47 -19.20 0.94 25.39
N GLU A 48 -18.12 1.71 25.51
CA GLU A 48 -17.76 2.81 24.60
C GLU A 48 -17.57 2.31 23.16
N ARG A 49 -16.78 1.25 22.97
CA ARG A 49 -16.40 0.72 21.64
C ARG A 49 -17.52 -0.02 20.92
N THR A 50 -18.52 -0.50 21.65
CA THR A 50 -19.64 -1.28 21.09
C THR A 50 -20.98 -0.55 21.12
N GLY A 51 -21.12 0.49 21.96
CA GLY A 51 -22.36 1.22 22.20
C GLY A 51 -23.39 0.47 23.05
N TYR A 52 -23.00 -0.60 23.75
CA TYR A 52 -23.86 -1.33 24.68
C TYR A 52 -23.76 -0.76 26.11
N PRO A 53 -24.86 -0.71 26.88
CA PRO A 53 -24.82 -0.37 28.30
C PRO A 53 -24.00 -1.42 29.07
N THR A 54 -23.26 -1.00 30.09
CA THR A 54 -22.42 -1.90 30.90
C THR A 54 -23.25 -2.92 31.68
N GLU A 55 -24.52 -2.63 31.93
CA GLU A 55 -25.51 -3.50 32.59
C GLU A 55 -25.95 -4.69 31.71
N VAL A 56 -25.62 -4.69 30.42
CA VAL A 56 -25.94 -5.75 29.44
C VAL A 56 -24.69 -6.59 29.07
N LEU A 57 -23.51 -6.16 29.51
CA LEU A 57 -22.24 -6.86 29.25
C LEU A 57 -21.98 -7.92 30.34
N ASP A 58 -22.24 -9.18 30.01
CA ASP A 58 -21.84 -10.33 30.84
C ASP A 58 -20.33 -10.62 30.64
N LEU A 59 -19.62 -10.92 31.72
CA LEU A 59 -18.19 -11.22 31.68
C LEU A 59 -17.89 -12.59 31.05
N ASP A 60 -18.81 -13.54 31.22
CA ASP A 60 -18.67 -14.91 30.71
C ASP A 60 -19.23 -15.09 29.29
N ALA A 61 -19.82 -14.04 28.69
CA ALA A 61 -20.29 -14.05 27.31
C ALA A 61 -19.14 -14.24 26.30
N ASP A 62 -19.41 -14.97 25.22
CA ASP A 62 -18.43 -15.14 24.14
C ASP A 62 -18.33 -13.84 23.33
N LEU A 63 -17.09 -13.34 23.20
CA LEU A 63 -16.75 -12.10 22.52
C LEU A 63 -17.29 -12.09 21.08
N GLU A 64 -17.23 -13.21 20.36
CA GLU A 64 -17.61 -13.30 18.95
C GLU A 64 -19.08 -13.73 18.79
N ALA A 65 -19.53 -14.74 19.55
CA ALA A 65 -20.87 -15.32 19.38
C ALA A 65 -22.01 -14.55 20.08
N ASP A 66 -21.74 -13.87 21.20
CA ASP A 66 -22.75 -13.14 21.98
C ASP A 66 -22.60 -11.62 21.87
N LEU A 67 -21.36 -11.11 21.85
CA LEU A 67 -21.05 -9.68 21.83
C LEU A 67 -20.76 -9.12 20.42
N GLY A 68 -20.46 -9.98 19.43
CA GLY A 68 -20.18 -9.56 18.05
C GLY A 68 -18.85 -8.80 17.86
N ILE A 69 -17.88 -9.05 18.74
CA ILE A 69 -16.53 -8.48 18.76
C ILE A 69 -15.60 -9.40 17.95
N ASP A 70 -15.42 -9.04 16.69
CA ASP A 70 -14.49 -9.70 15.77
C ASP A 70 -13.01 -9.54 16.19
N SER A 71 -12.12 -10.22 15.47
CA SER A 71 -10.67 -10.22 15.74
C SER A 71 -9.98 -8.86 15.55
N ILE A 72 -10.57 -7.90 14.83
CA ILE A 72 -10.03 -6.53 14.66
C ILE A 72 -10.47 -5.68 15.85
N LYS A 73 -11.77 -5.64 16.14
CA LYS A 73 -12.32 -4.93 17.32
C LYS A 73 -11.76 -5.43 18.63
N ARG A 74 -11.43 -6.73 18.73
CA ARG A 74 -10.73 -7.30 19.90
C ARG A 74 -9.36 -6.65 20.09
N VAL A 75 -8.59 -6.47 19.00
CA VAL A 75 -7.29 -5.78 19.07
C VAL A 75 -7.45 -4.29 19.41
N GLU A 76 -8.49 -3.63 18.91
CA GLU A 76 -8.81 -2.23 19.29
C GLU A 76 -9.18 -2.10 20.78
N ILE A 77 -10.03 -2.98 21.32
CA ILE A 77 -10.42 -2.99 22.73
C ILE A 77 -9.21 -3.26 23.63
N ILE A 78 -8.36 -4.24 23.27
CA ILE A 78 -7.11 -4.51 24.01
C ILE A 78 -6.13 -3.34 23.89
N GLY A 79 -6.07 -2.65 22.74
CA GLY A 79 -5.26 -1.45 22.54
C GLY A 79 -5.78 -0.21 23.31
N ALA A 80 -7.10 -0.09 23.49
CA ALA A 80 -7.70 0.93 24.34
C ALA A 80 -7.47 0.63 25.83
N LEU A 81 -7.65 -0.64 26.24
CA LEU A 81 -7.31 -1.14 27.57
C LEU A 81 -5.82 -0.92 27.90
N GLN A 82 -4.93 -1.15 26.95
CA GLN A 82 -3.50 -0.87 27.10
C GLN A 82 -3.22 0.62 27.39
N LYS A 83 -3.98 1.54 26.78
CA LYS A 83 -3.85 2.99 27.01
C LYS A 83 -4.49 3.45 28.33
N ALA A 84 -5.46 2.70 28.86
CA ALA A 84 -6.15 3.01 30.10
C ALA A 84 -5.44 2.46 31.36
N LEU A 85 -4.31 1.76 31.20
CA LEU A 85 -3.57 1.13 32.29
C LEU A 85 -2.16 1.73 32.45
N PRO A 86 -1.58 1.72 33.67
CA PRO A 86 -0.24 2.23 33.93
C PRO A 86 0.85 1.61 33.03
N ASP A 87 1.89 2.38 32.70
CA ASP A 87 2.97 2.01 31.76
C ASP A 87 3.58 0.61 32.00
N THR A 88 3.74 0.22 33.27
CA THR A 88 4.27 -1.09 33.67
C THR A 88 3.37 -2.25 33.25
N LEU A 89 2.05 -2.08 33.37
CA LEU A 89 1.03 -3.05 32.93
C LEU A 89 0.82 -2.98 31.41
N ALA A 90 0.85 -1.78 30.83
CA ALA A 90 0.76 -1.57 29.38
C ALA A 90 1.91 -2.26 28.60
N ALA A 91 3.11 -2.29 29.18
CA ALA A 91 4.24 -3.07 28.67
C ALA A 91 4.02 -4.59 28.81
N GLY A 92 3.44 -5.04 29.93
CA GLY A 92 3.02 -6.42 30.17
C GLY A 92 2.06 -6.94 29.09
N ILE A 93 0.99 -6.18 28.81
CA ILE A 93 0.01 -6.49 27.75
C ILE A 93 0.70 -6.62 26.39
N LYS A 94 1.59 -5.66 26.04
CA LYS A 94 2.36 -5.70 24.78
C LYS A 94 3.17 -6.99 24.61
N SER A 95 3.78 -7.48 25.69
CA SER A 95 4.61 -8.70 25.68
C SER A 95 3.82 -10.02 25.56
N ARG A 96 2.51 -10.00 25.86
CA ARG A 96 1.63 -11.19 25.86
C ARG A 96 0.43 -11.02 24.92
N MET A 97 0.52 -10.14 23.91
CA MET A 97 -0.60 -9.77 23.03
C MET A 97 -1.29 -10.99 22.40
N GLU A 98 -0.54 -12.03 22.06
CA GLU A 98 -1.09 -13.30 21.53
C GLU A 98 -2.05 -14.02 22.48
N HIS A 99 -1.89 -13.87 23.80
CA HIS A 99 -2.78 -14.49 24.78
C HIS A 99 -4.11 -13.72 24.82
N TYR A 100 -4.05 -12.40 24.86
CA TYR A 100 -5.22 -11.53 24.82
C TYR A 100 -6.03 -11.67 23.53
N THR A 101 -5.40 -11.93 22.38
CA THR A 101 -6.13 -12.20 21.12
C THR A 101 -6.80 -13.57 21.10
N LYS A 102 -6.25 -14.56 21.83
CA LYS A 102 -6.81 -15.92 21.99
C LYS A 102 -7.93 -16.02 23.04
N ALA A 103 -8.07 -15.04 23.92
CA ALA A 103 -9.18 -14.96 24.88
C ALA A 103 -10.55 -14.95 24.16
N ARG A 104 -11.51 -15.72 24.68
CA ARG A 104 -12.87 -15.85 24.11
C ARG A 104 -13.97 -15.14 24.90
N THR A 105 -13.73 -14.82 26.17
CA THR A 105 -14.68 -14.11 27.05
C THR A 105 -13.99 -12.93 27.73
N LEU A 106 -14.75 -11.99 28.28
CA LEU A 106 -14.18 -10.87 29.05
C LEU A 106 -13.52 -11.36 30.34
N SER A 107 -14.08 -12.39 31.00
CA SER A 107 -13.45 -13.10 32.12
C SER A 107 -12.06 -13.64 31.78
N ALA A 108 -11.84 -14.16 30.56
CA ALA A 108 -10.53 -14.64 30.13
C ALA A 108 -9.52 -13.48 29.91
N VAL A 109 -9.99 -12.31 29.44
CA VAL A 109 -9.15 -11.09 29.34
C VAL A 109 -8.74 -10.60 30.74
N LEU A 110 -9.68 -10.59 31.70
CA LEU A 110 -9.41 -10.23 33.09
C LEU A 110 -8.46 -11.22 33.78
N ALA A 111 -8.59 -12.52 33.49
CA ALA A 111 -7.70 -13.54 34.03
C ALA A 111 -6.24 -13.33 33.58
N GLU A 112 -6.00 -13.02 32.30
CA GLU A 112 -4.65 -12.69 31.80
C GLU A 112 -4.10 -11.41 32.42
N LEU A 113 -4.92 -10.36 32.62
CA LEU A 113 -4.49 -9.13 33.32
C LEU A 113 -4.06 -9.40 34.77
N GLY A 114 -4.75 -10.31 35.48
CA GLY A 114 -4.44 -10.70 36.85
C GLY A 114 -3.07 -11.36 37.05
N THR A 115 -2.32 -11.64 35.97
CA THR A 115 -1.00 -12.30 36.01
C THR A 115 0.20 -11.33 36.00
N LEU A 116 0.03 -10.06 36.38
CA LEU A 116 0.98 -8.96 36.09
C LEU A 116 1.49 -8.10 37.27
N GLU A 117 1.28 -8.45 38.55
CA GLU A 117 1.73 -7.65 39.72
C GLU A 117 2.80 -8.33 40.61
N PRO A 118 3.56 -7.62 41.49
CA PRO A 118 3.87 -6.17 41.56
C PRO A 118 5.36 -5.83 41.90
N ALA A 119 5.76 -4.54 41.85
CA ALA A 119 6.95 -4.00 42.54
C ALA A 119 6.89 -2.46 42.75
N THR A 120 7.42 -1.94 43.87
CA THR A 120 7.26 -0.54 44.34
C THR A 120 8.57 0.28 44.41
N ALA A 121 8.51 1.55 43.98
CA ALA A 121 9.38 2.71 44.30
C ALA A 121 9.06 3.86 43.29
N SER A 122 9.29 5.16 43.50
CA SER A 122 9.49 6.03 44.67
C SER A 122 9.41 7.49 44.14
N ILE A 123 8.77 8.44 44.84
CA ILE A 123 8.55 9.83 44.35
C ILE A 123 9.32 10.84 45.23
N ALA A 124 9.77 11.95 44.64
CA ALA A 124 10.30 13.12 45.34
C ALA A 124 9.62 14.42 44.87
N GLU A 125 9.20 15.27 45.82
CA GLU A 125 8.46 16.53 45.60
C GLU A 125 9.35 17.79 45.61
N ALA A 126 8.85 18.88 45.00
CA ALA A 126 8.81 20.28 45.50
C ALA A 126 8.41 21.23 44.35
N GLY A 127 7.68 22.33 44.50
CA GLY A 127 6.99 22.99 45.62
C GLY A 127 6.42 24.35 45.16
N ALA A 128 5.44 24.97 45.84
CA ALA A 128 4.70 26.14 45.34
C ALA A 128 4.42 27.25 46.38
N ALA A 129 4.28 28.53 45.93
CA ALA A 129 3.50 29.68 46.50
C ALA A 129 4.02 31.07 45.96
N PRO A 130 3.36 32.24 46.17
CA PRO A 130 2.00 32.59 45.71
C PRO A 130 1.80 34.05 45.13
N ARG A 131 0.82 34.20 44.23
CA ARG A 131 -0.12 35.34 43.90
C ARG A 131 0.23 36.84 44.10
N THR A 132 -0.21 37.66 43.14
CA THR A 132 -0.99 38.94 43.34
C THR A 132 -1.75 39.34 42.05
N THR A 133 -2.84 40.13 42.16
CA THR A 133 -3.74 40.57 41.07
C THR A 133 -3.62 42.07 40.76
N PRO A 134 -4.04 42.53 39.55
CA PRO A 134 -5.19 43.45 39.47
C PRO A 134 -6.09 43.29 38.20
N THR A 135 -7.15 44.09 38.11
CA THR A 135 -8.28 44.03 37.14
C THR A 135 -8.81 45.45 36.89
N PRO A 136 -9.63 45.75 35.85
CA PRO A 136 -9.55 45.44 34.41
C PRO A 136 -9.49 46.72 33.52
N THR A 137 -9.40 46.55 32.20
CA THR A 137 -10.01 47.48 31.23
C THR A 137 -10.60 46.65 30.08
N ALA A 138 -11.74 47.05 29.52
CA ALA A 138 -12.59 46.17 28.71
C ALA A 138 -11.88 45.58 27.47
N SER A 139 -11.79 44.24 27.42
CA SER A 139 -11.33 43.45 26.28
C SER A 139 -12.33 42.33 25.98
N ILE A 140 -12.23 41.75 24.78
CA ILE A 140 -12.95 40.52 24.41
C ILE A 140 -12.64 39.42 25.42
N ASP A 141 -13.65 38.67 25.87
CA ASP A 141 -13.47 37.56 26.81
C ASP A 141 -13.02 36.30 26.07
N TYR A 142 -11.70 36.20 25.90
CA TYR A 142 -11.05 35.04 25.29
C TYR A 142 -11.24 33.76 26.11
N GLN A 143 -11.46 33.88 27.43
CA GLN A 143 -11.57 32.74 28.33
C GLN A 143 -12.90 32.01 28.15
N SER A 144 -14.05 32.72 28.18
CA SER A 144 -15.35 32.08 27.94
C SER A 144 -15.47 31.52 26.52
N THR A 145 -14.88 32.21 25.53
CA THR A 145 -14.82 31.74 24.14
C THR A 145 -14.06 30.42 24.01
N LEU A 146 -12.86 30.31 24.62
CA LEU A 146 -12.06 29.09 24.60
C LEU A 146 -12.76 27.94 25.35
N LEU A 147 -13.30 28.21 26.54
CA LEU A 147 -13.98 27.20 27.36
C LEU A 147 -15.23 26.63 26.65
N ALA A 148 -16.01 27.48 25.96
CA ALA A 148 -17.16 27.03 25.19
C ALA A 148 -16.77 26.09 24.03
N ILE A 149 -15.74 26.45 23.26
CA ILE A 149 -15.23 25.63 22.14
C ILE A 149 -14.67 24.29 22.64
N VAL A 150 -13.95 24.30 23.77
CA VAL A 150 -13.44 23.08 24.40
C VAL A 150 -14.59 22.21 24.89
N GLY A 151 -15.60 22.78 25.56
CA GLY A 151 -16.78 22.04 26.01
C GLY A 151 -17.57 21.41 24.87
N GLU A 152 -17.79 22.12 23.76
CA GLU A 152 -18.46 21.59 22.56
C GLU A 152 -17.67 20.43 21.92
N ARG A 153 -16.33 20.52 21.90
CA ARG A 153 -15.45 19.53 21.25
C ARG A 153 -15.10 18.33 22.11
N THR A 154 -15.20 18.44 23.43
CA THR A 154 -14.85 17.38 24.39
C THR A 154 -16.07 16.76 25.08
N GLY A 155 -17.20 17.46 25.13
CA GLY A 155 -18.41 17.04 25.84
C GLY A 155 -18.42 17.38 27.34
N TYR A 156 -17.36 18.00 27.88
CA TYR A 156 -17.33 18.42 29.28
C TYR A 156 -18.17 19.70 29.52
N PRO A 157 -18.96 19.79 30.62
CA PRO A 157 -19.56 21.04 31.04
C PRO A 157 -18.50 22.11 31.29
N THR A 158 -18.74 23.34 30.84
CA THR A 158 -17.76 24.45 30.95
C THR A 158 -17.36 24.79 32.38
N GLU A 159 -18.22 24.47 33.35
CA GLU A 159 -18.00 24.66 34.79
C GLU A 159 -17.23 23.51 35.47
N MET A 160 -16.83 22.47 34.72
CA MET A 160 -15.87 21.43 35.13
C MET A 160 -14.47 21.60 34.51
N LEU A 161 -14.28 22.57 33.62
CA LEU A 161 -13.01 22.82 32.92
C LEU A 161 -12.15 23.81 33.72
N ASP A 162 -11.14 23.31 34.45
CA ASP A 162 -10.12 24.17 35.08
C ASP A 162 -9.11 24.66 34.03
N LEU A 163 -8.71 25.93 34.13
CA LEU A 163 -7.75 26.56 33.23
C LEU A 163 -6.32 26.09 33.46
N ASP A 164 -6.00 25.73 34.70
CA ASP A 164 -4.67 25.25 35.11
C ASP A 164 -4.49 23.73 34.89
N ALA A 165 -5.54 23.01 34.47
CA ALA A 165 -5.48 21.58 34.13
C ALA A 165 -4.67 21.30 32.85
N ASP A 166 -3.98 20.16 32.81
CA ASP A 166 -3.22 19.72 31.64
C ASP A 166 -4.16 19.19 30.54
N LEU A 167 -4.01 19.75 29.34
CA LEU A 167 -4.81 19.46 28.16
C LEU A 167 -4.75 17.97 27.80
N GLU A 168 -3.61 17.32 27.97
CA GLU A 168 -3.40 15.92 27.57
C GLU A 168 -3.67 14.96 28.72
N ALA A 169 -3.13 15.26 29.91
CA ALA A 169 -3.18 14.37 31.06
C ALA A 169 -4.52 14.44 31.84
N ASP A 170 -5.13 15.62 31.97
CA ASP A 170 -6.34 15.81 32.77
C ASP A 170 -7.61 15.90 31.91
N LEU A 171 -7.51 16.46 30.69
CA LEU A 171 -8.66 16.72 29.80
C LEU A 171 -8.74 15.82 28.56
N GLY A 172 -7.75 14.95 28.30
CA GLY A 172 -7.77 13.99 27.18
C GLY A 172 -7.76 14.64 25.78
N ILE A 173 -7.28 15.88 25.66
CA ILE A 173 -7.16 16.65 24.43
C ILE A 173 -5.79 16.36 23.79
N ASP A 174 -5.78 15.32 22.96
CA ASP A 174 -4.65 14.93 22.14
C ASP A 174 -4.19 16.03 21.16
N SER A 175 -3.03 15.82 20.54
CA SER A 175 -2.41 16.78 19.62
C SER A 175 -3.22 17.07 18.34
N ILE A 176 -4.20 16.23 17.97
CA ILE A 176 -5.10 16.45 16.84
C ILE A 176 -6.28 17.32 17.28
N LYS A 177 -6.97 16.94 18.37
CA LYS A 177 -8.05 17.74 18.96
C LYS A 177 -7.58 19.13 19.37
N ARG A 178 -6.33 19.28 19.84
CA ARG A 178 -5.73 20.57 20.16
C ARG A 178 -5.64 21.48 18.93
N VAL A 179 -5.26 20.95 17.77
CA VAL A 179 -5.25 21.69 16.49
C VAL A 179 -6.67 22.05 16.05
N GLU A 180 -7.65 21.16 16.23
CA GLU A 180 -9.07 21.46 15.94
C GLU A 180 -9.64 22.58 16.82
N ILE A 181 -9.35 22.55 18.13
CA ILE A 181 -9.79 23.58 19.09
C ILE A 181 -9.16 24.93 18.76
N ILE A 182 -7.85 24.97 18.46
CA ILE A 182 -7.17 26.22 18.02
C ILE A 182 -7.70 26.70 16.66
N GLY A 183 -8.03 25.79 15.73
CA GLY A 183 -8.64 26.13 14.44
C GLY A 183 -10.09 26.62 14.54
N ALA A 184 -10.87 26.11 15.49
CA ALA A 184 -12.19 26.64 15.82
C ALA A 184 -12.11 28.02 16.50
N LEU A 185 -11.15 28.19 17.42
CA LEU A 185 -10.86 29.46 18.07
C LEU A 185 -10.39 30.52 17.07
N GLN A 186 -9.56 30.15 16.09
CA GLN A 186 -9.15 31.03 15.00
C GLN A 186 -10.35 31.55 14.19
N LYS A 187 -11.38 30.71 13.95
CA LYS A 187 -12.62 31.11 13.26
C LYS A 187 -13.57 31.95 14.12
N ALA A 188 -13.44 31.89 15.44
CA ALA A 188 -14.25 32.65 16.38
C ALA A 188 -13.67 34.04 16.73
N LEU A 189 -12.47 34.36 16.26
CA LEU A 189 -11.75 35.60 16.58
C LEU A 189 -11.64 36.55 15.38
N PRO A 190 -11.50 37.88 15.59
CA PRO A 190 -11.35 38.85 14.51
C PRO A 190 -10.11 38.59 13.63
N ASP A 191 -10.21 38.92 12.34
CA ASP A 191 -9.21 38.61 11.30
C ASP A 191 -7.77 39.01 11.66
N THR A 192 -7.58 40.14 12.34
CA THR A 192 -6.27 40.64 12.77
C THR A 192 -5.60 39.73 13.80
N LEU A 193 -6.37 39.10 14.69
CA LEU A 193 -5.88 38.12 15.68
C LEU A 193 -5.76 36.71 15.05
N ALA A 194 -6.70 36.34 14.19
CA ALA A 194 -6.69 35.06 13.46
C ALA A 194 -5.44 34.88 12.59
N ALA A 195 -4.92 35.96 11.99
CA ALA A 195 -3.65 35.97 11.28
C ALA A 195 -2.43 35.74 12.20
N GLY A 196 -2.43 36.34 13.40
CA GLY A 196 -1.37 36.14 14.39
C GLY A 196 -1.35 34.73 15.00
N ILE A 197 -2.52 34.08 15.14
CA ILE A 197 -2.60 32.67 15.53
C ILE A 197 -1.91 31.79 14.48
N LYS A 198 -2.18 32.04 13.19
CA LYS A 198 -1.55 31.30 12.08
C LYS A 198 -0.02 31.39 12.09
N SER A 199 0.56 32.55 12.43
CA SER A 199 2.02 32.73 12.48
C SER A 199 2.69 32.08 13.69
N ARG A 200 1.93 31.75 14.75
CA ARG A 200 2.42 31.15 16.01
C ARG A 200 1.79 29.80 16.36
N MET A 201 1.22 29.09 15.39
CA MET A 201 0.59 27.76 15.61
C MET A 201 1.46 26.79 16.40
N GLU A 202 2.78 26.79 16.17
CA GLU A 202 3.73 25.97 16.94
C GLU A 202 3.75 26.23 18.44
N HIS A 203 3.40 27.44 18.90
CA HIS A 203 3.36 27.77 20.33
C HIS A 203 2.05 27.29 20.94
N TYR A 204 0.93 27.52 20.25
CA TYR A 204 -0.39 27.03 20.69
C TYR A 204 -0.46 25.50 20.76
N THR A 205 0.24 24.77 19.88
CA THR A 205 0.32 23.29 19.98
C THR A 205 1.23 22.80 21.11
N LYS A 206 2.21 23.62 21.55
CA LYS A 206 3.11 23.33 22.68
C LYS A 206 2.54 23.76 24.04
N ALA A 207 1.48 24.57 24.07
CA ALA A 207 0.75 24.89 25.28
C ALA A 207 0.21 23.61 25.94
N ARG A 208 0.44 23.47 27.25
CA ARG A 208 0.04 22.29 28.03
C ARG A 208 -1.23 22.48 28.83
N THR A 209 -1.63 23.72 29.13
CA THR A 209 -2.87 24.04 29.87
C THR A 209 -3.73 25.02 29.07
N LEU A 210 -5.03 25.08 29.37
CA LEU A 210 -5.93 26.06 28.74
C LEU A 210 -5.49 27.50 29.01
N LYS A 211 -4.92 27.76 30.19
CA LYS A 211 -4.32 29.05 30.57
C LYS A 211 -3.12 29.43 29.69
N ALA A 212 -2.23 28.49 29.39
CA ALA A 212 -1.10 28.74 28.48
C ALA A 212 -1.57 29.11 27.06
N VAL A 213 -2.71 28.58 26.60
CA VAL A 213 -3.35 28.99 25.34
C VAL A 213 -3.88 30.43 25.42
N LEU A 214 -4.47 30.83 26.55
CA LEU A 214 -4.94 32.20 26.80
C LEU A 214 -3.79 33.20 26.92
N ASP A 215 -2.68 32.82 27.56
CA ASP A 215 -1.48 33.66 27.69
C ASP A 215 -0.84 33.94 26.33
N GLU A 216 -0.75 32.93 25.44
CA GLU A 216 -0.29 33.13 24.05
C GLU A 216 -1.28 33.95 23.19
N LEU A 217 -2.57 33.94 23.49
CA LEU A 217 -3.55 34.84 22.86
C LEU A 217 -3.37 36.30 23.34
N ALA A 218 -3.16 36.50 24.63
CA ALA A 218 -2.87 37.82 25.20
C ALA A 218 -1.54 38.39 24.64
N ALA A 219 -0.51 37.54 24.50
CA ALA A 219 0.76 37.88 23.84
C ALA A 219 0.63 38.12 22.31
N ASN A 220 -0.57 37.96 21.74
CA ASN A 220 -0.88 38.24 20.34
C ASN A 220 -1.71 39.52 20.13
N ALA A 221 -2.13 40.18 21.21
CA ALA A 221 -2.90 41.43 21.18
C ALA A 221 -2.05 42.72 21.28
N ALA A 222 -0.72 42.62 21.33
CA ALA A 222 0.18 43.78 21.39
C ALA A 222 0.49 44.33 19.97
N PRO A 223 0.39 45.64 19.73
CA PRO A 223 0.58 46.21 18.39
C PRO A 223 2.07 46.30 18.01
N VAL A 224 2.43 45.72 16.87
CA VAL A 224 3.75 45.91 16.23
C VAL A 224 3.56 46.71 14.95
N ALA A 225 4.41 47.72 14.75
CA ALA A 225 4.30 48.69 13.68
C ALA A 225 4.67 48.11 12.30
N ALA A 226 4.17 48.76 11.25
CA ALA A 226 4.34 48.36 9.86
C ALA A 226 5.72 48.75 9.29
N GLU A 227 6.19 47.95 8.34
CA GLU A 227 7.05 48.40 7.24
C GLU A 227 6.63 47.67 5.95
N ALA A 228 6.84 48.30 4.79
CA ALA A 228 5.93 48.17 3.64
C ALA A 228 6.57 47.65 2.33
N ASP A 229 5.70 47.05 1.51
CA ASP A 229 5.71 46.93 0.04
C ASP A 229 7.03 46.67 -0.73
N THR A 230 6.99 45.64 -1.59
CA THR A 230 6.76 45.89 -3.03
C THR A 230 6.24 44.66 -3.78
N SER A 231 5.57 44.89 -4.90
CA SER A 231 4.60 43.99 -5.54
C SER A 231 5.10 43.30 -6.82
N ALA A 232 4.53 42.11 -7.13
CA ALA A 232 4.07 41.66 -8.46
C ALA A 232 3.52 40.20 -8.38
N PRO A 233 2.72 39.73 -9.35
CA PRO A 233 1.29 40.02 -9.44
C PRO A 233 0.41 38.76 -9.19
N GLN A 234 -0.87 38.97 -8.90
CA GLN A 234 -1.86 37.90 -8.82
C GLN A 234 -2.06 37.23 -10.19
N SER A 235 -1.76 35.93 -10.29
CA SER A 235 -2.39 35.06 -11.27
C SER A 235 -3.69 34.55 -10.66
N ALA A 236 -4.82 34.80 -11.31
CA ALA A 236 -6.12 34.38 -10.81
C ALA A 236 -6.18 32.86 -10.60
N GLU A 237 -6.73 32.43 -9.47
CA GLU A 237 -7.19 31.06 -9.30
C GLU A 237 -8.23 30.79 -10.40
N PRO A 238 -8.05 29.77 -11.26
CA PRO A 238 -9.20 29.17 -11.89
C PRO A 238 -9.98 28.49 -10.78
N THR A 239 -11.15 29.02 -10.44
CA THR A 239 -12.17 28.30 -9.69
C THR A 239 -12.56 27.08 -10.51
N ALA A 240 -11.82 25.99 -10.30
CA ALA A 240 -12.05 24.71 -10.96
C ALA A 240 -13.34 24.09 -10.40
N SER A 241 -14.45 24.57 -10.93
CA SER A 241 -15.65 23.76 -11.12
C SER A 241 -15.18 22.37 -11.55
N HIS A 242 -15.49 21.36 -10.74
CA HIS A 242 -15.16 19.99 -11.05
C HIS A 242 -16.02 19.55 -12.25
N ALA A 243 -15.55 19.82 -13.45
CA ALA A 243 -15.93 19.05 -14.62
C ALA A 243 -15.52 17.60 -14.32
N ALA A 244 -16.50 16.69 -14.34
CA ALA A 244 -16.28 15.30 -14.00
C ALA A 244 -15.26 14.67 -14.96
N GLY A 245 -14.06 14.38 -14.47
CA GLY A 245 -13.09 13.56 -15.19
C GLY A 245 -13.65 12.15 -15.35
N ALA A 246 -13.59 11.61 -16.56
CA ALA A 246 -14.04 10.24 -16.83
C ALA A 246 -13.28 9.24 -15.95
N LEU A 247 -13.97 8.24 -15.42
CA LEU A 247 -13.37 7.24 -14.56
C LEU A 247 -12.33 6.42 -15.35
N PRO A 248 -11.08 6.26 -14.87
CA PRO A 248 -10.06 5.51 -15.58
C PRO A 248 -10.50 4.07 -15.91
N ARG A 249 -10.23 3.68 -17.16
CA ARG A 249 -10.59 2.39 -17.76
C ARG A 249 -9.33 1.62 -18.11
N TYR A 250 -9.24 0.37 -17.66
CA TYR A 250 -8.14 -0.52 -18.02
C TYR A 250 -8.65 -1.83 -18.60
N VAL A 251 -7.85 -2.41 -19.47
CA VAL A 251 -8.06 -3.73 -20.07
C VAL A 251 -6.94 -4.67 -19.68
N ILE A 252 -7.25 -5.96 -19.58
CA ILE A 252 -6.26 -7.01 -19.35
C ILE A 252 -5.85 -7.62 -20.69
N LYS A 253 -4.54 -7.66 -20.98
CA LYS A 253 -3.97 -8.23 -22.22
C LYS A 253 -2.75 -9.10 -21.89
N SER A 254 -2.46 -10.08 -22.73
CA SER A 254 -1.23 -10.87 -22.61
C SER A 254 0.00 -10.09 -23.06
N ARG A 255 1.14 -10.38 -22.43
CA ARG A 255 2.45 -9.73 -22.63
C ARG A 255 3.51 -10.81 -22.79
N ALA A 256 4.38 -10.74 -23.79
CA ALA A 256 5.53 -11.65 -23.84
C ALA A 256 6.39 -11.48 -22.57
N ALA A 257 6.65 -12.57 -21.85
CA ALA A 257 7.41 -12.56 -20.60
C ALA A 257 8.36 -13.78 -20.53
N PRO A 258 9.49 -13.75 -21.26
CA PRO A 258 10.47 -14.83 -21.25
C PRO A 258 10.90 -15.21 -19.83
N LEU A 259 11.02 -16.51 -19.57
CA LEU A 259 11.38 -17.02 -18.24
C LEU A 259 12.78 -16.54 -17.82
N ALA A 260 12.90 -16.05 -16.59
CA ALA A 260 14.19 -15.63 -16.05
C ALA A 260 15.22 -16.77 -16.04
N THR A 261 16.46 -16.47 -16.48
CA THR A 261 17.57 -17.44 -16.55
C THR A 261 18.24 -17.72 -15.20
N ALA A 262 18.00 -16.86 -14.20
CA ALA A 262 18.47 -17.08 -12.84
C ALA A 262 17.66 -18.21 -12.19
N SER A 263 18.34 -19.14 -11.50
CA SER A 263 17.72 -20.27 -10.80
C SER A 263 17.89 -20.12 -9.29
N VAL A 264 16.92 -20.63 -8.52
CA VAL A 264 17.07 -20.89 -7.08
C VAL A 264 17.41 -22.36 -6.83
N GLU A 265 18.11 -22.64 -5.73
CA GLU A 265 18.14 -23.98 -5.14
C GLU A 265 16.98 -24.15 -4.15
N LEU A 266 16.34 -25.32 -4.16
CA LEU A 266 15.29 -25.71 -3.22
C LEU A 266 15.62 -27.11 -2.68
N ARG A 267 15.49 -27.31 -1.37
CA ARG A 267 15.76 -28.59 -0.70
C ARG A 267 14.75 -28.80 0.42
N GLY A 268 14.20 -30.01 0.56
CA GLY A 268 13.13 -30.31 1.52
C GLY A 268 11.89 -30.89 0.84
N LEU A 269 10.74 -30.85 1.53
CA LEU A 269 9.50 -31.49 1.08
C LEU A 269 8.84 -30.70 -0.07
N ALA A 270 8.43 -31.41 -1.11
CA ALA A 270 7.62 -30.90 -2.22
C ALA A 270 6.30 -31.66 -2.30
N LEU A 271 5.17 -30.95 -2.22
CA LEU A 271 3.84 -31.53 -2.27
C LEU A 271 3.27 -31.45 -3.70
N LEU A 272 2.77 -32.57 -4.23
CA LEU A 272 2.14 -32.68 -5.56
C LEU A 272 0.66 -33.05 -5.37
N LEU A 273 -0.26 -32.12 -5.64
CA LEU A 273 -1.70 -32.29 -5.41
C LEU A 273 -2.48 -32.35 -6.73
N GLY A 274 -3.03 -33.52 -7.07
CA GLY A 274 -3.83 -33.73 -8.28
C GLY A 274 -3.04 -33.89 -9.59
N ALA A 275 -3.75 -33.84 -10.73
CA ALA A 275 -3.31 -34.22 -12.07
C ALA A 275 -2.99 -35.73 -12.28
N ASP A 276 -2.89 -36.11 -13.55
CA ASP A 276 -2.69 -37.49 -13.98
C ASP A 276 -1.34 -38.06 -13.53
N ASP A 277 -1.30 -39.38 -13.34
CA ASP A 277 -0.14 -40.09 -12.82
C ASP A 277 1.14 -39.87 -13.65
N ALA A 278 1.01 -39.67 -14.97
CA ALA A 278 2.14 -39.37 -15.85
C ALA A 278 2.81 -38.03 -15.50
N ILE A 279 2.03 -36.97 -15.32
CA ILE A 279 2.52 -35.63 -14.94
C ILE A 279 3.11 -35.68 -13.53
N ARG A 280 2.40 -36.30 -12.58
CA ARG A 280 2.88 -36.42 -11.19
C ARG A 280 4.18 -37.22 -11.08
N ALA A 281 4.28 -38.36 -11.77
CA ALA A 281 5.50 -39.18 -11.77
C ALA A 281 6.68 -38.48 -12.45
N GLY A 282 6.43 -37.77 -13.56
CA GLY A 282 7.43 -36.96 -14.25
C GLY A 282 7.97 -35.84 -13.36
N LEU A 283 7.09 -35.05 -12.75
CA LEU A 283 7.46 -34.01 -11.78
C LEU A 283 8.21 -34.61 -10.59
N ALA A 284 7.71 -35.69 -9.98
CA ALA A 284 8.39 -36.34 -8.86
C ALA A 284 9.83 -36.75 -9.22
N SER A 285 10.05 -37.34 -10.40
CA SER A 285 11.39 -37.69 -10.87
C SER A 285 12.29 -36.46 -11.04
N GLN A 286 11.79 -35.39 -11.68
CA GLN A 286 12.53 -34.15 -11.92
C GLN A 286 12.86 -33.38 -10.63
N LEU A 287 11.94 -33.37 -9.66
CA LEU A 287 12.11 -32.73 -8.35
C LEU A 287 13.11 -33.50 -7.47
N ALA A 288 13.02 -34.83 -7.45
CA ALA A 288 13.97 -35.71 -6.76
C ALA A 288 15.40 -35.54 -7.31
N ALA A 289 15.55 -35.47 -8.63
CA ALA A 289 16.84 -35.21 -9.28
C ALA A 289 17.46 -33.84 -8.94
N ARG A 290 16.66 -32.90 -8.41
CA ARG A 290 17.09 -31.56 -7.97
C ARG A 290 17.14 -31.37 -6.44
N GLY A 291 16.99 -32.45 -5.67
CA GLY A 291 17.19 -32.43 -4.22
C GLY A 291 15.95 -32.06 -3.38
N LEU A 292 14.76 -32.08 -3.98
CA LEU A 292 13.48 -32.05 -3.25
C LEU A 292 12.97 -33.47 -2.99
N THR A 293 12.19 -33.65 -1.94
CA THR A 293 11.49 -34.91 -1.65
C THR A 293 10.02 -34.77 -2.08
N PRO A 294 9.61 -35.30 -3.25
CA PRO A 294 8.23 -35.23 -3.70
C PRO A 294 7.31 -36.18 -2.92
N VAL A 295 6.14 -35.70 -2.52
CA VAL A 295 5.04 -36.51 -1.97
C VAL A 295 3.77 -36.19 -2.75
N LEU A 296 3.12 -37.24 -3.26
CA LEU A 296 1.87 -37.16 -4.02
C LEU A 296 0.69 -37.25 -3.05
N ILE A 297 -0.30 -36.38 -3.22
CA ILE A 297 -1.51 -36.36 -2.38
C ILE A 297 -2.75 -36.23 -3.26
N ASP A 298 -3.62 -37.25 -3.21
CA ASP A 298 -4.91 -37.30 -3.93
C ASP A 298 -6.09 -36.70 -3.13
N ALA A 299 -5.89 -36.39 -1.85
CA ALA A 299 -6.95 -35.90 -0.97
C ALA A 299 -7.37 -34.47 -1.34
N THR A 300 -8.68 -34.24 -1.44
CA THR A 300 -9.28 -32.91 -1.71
C THR A 300 -10.04 -32.34 -0.53
N ASP A 301 -10.46 -33.18 0.44
CA ASP A 301 -11.12 -32.77 1.67
C ASP A 301 -10.13 -32.27 2.73
N ALA A 302 -10.57 -31.33 3.57
CA ALA A 302 -9.72 -30.66 4.55
C ALA A 302 -8.98 -31.61 5.52
N GLN A 303 -9.66 -32.67 6.00
CA GLN A 303 -9.13 -33.53 7.06
C GLN A 303 -8.13 -34.53 6.52
N THR A 304 -8.43 -35.20 5.41
CA THR A 304 -7.52 -36.18 4.79
C THR A 304 -6.30 -35.49 4.20
N LEU A 305 -6.49 -34.32 3.56
CA LEU A 305 -5.40 -33.51 3.03
C LEU A 305 -4.46 -33.03 4.14
N ARG A 306 -4.99 -32.49 5.25
CA ARG A 306 -4.17 -32.09 6.41
C ARG A 306 -3.41 -33.27 7.00
N SER A 307 -4.08 -34.40 7.21
CA SER A 307 -3.46 -35.63 7.71
C SER A 307 -2.30 -36.12 6.83
N ALA A 308 -2.46 -36.04 5.50
CA ALA A 308 -1.42 -36.41 4.55
C ALA A 308 -0.22 -35.43 4.55
N ILE A 309 -0.49 -34.12 4.64
CA ILE A 309 0.55 -33.08 4.74
C ILE A 309 1.32 -33.21 6.06
N ASP A 310 0.63 -33.43 7.17
CA ASP A 310 1.25 -33.59 8.49
C ASP A 310 2.13 -34.86 8.56
N ALA A 311 1.68 -35.97 7.97
CA ALA A 311 2.48 -37.19 7.84
C ALA A 311 3.73 -36.97 6.97
N ALA A 312 3.57 -36.31 5.82
CA ALA A 312 4.69 -35.98 4.94
C ALA A 312 5.71 -35.06 5.64
N ARG A 313 5.25 -34.04 6.37
CA ARG A 313 6.09 -33.12 7.16
C ARG A 313 6.84 -33.85 8.27
N ALA A 314 6.15 -34.75 8.99
CA ALA A 314 6.77 -35.55 10.06
C ALA A 314 7.89 -36.47 9.53
N GLN A 315 7.77 -36.98 8.31
CA GLN A 315 8.75 -37.87 7.70
C GLN A 315 9.90 -37.14 6.98
N HIS A 316 9.64 -35.98 6.38
CA HIS A 316 10.57 -35.34 5.43
C HIS A 316 10.97 -33.90 5.80
N GLY A 317 10.48 -33.36 6.91
CA GLY A 317 10.73 -31.98 7.32
C GLY A 317 9.83 -30.97 6.60
N PRO A 318 10.16 -29.68 6.65
CA PRO A 318 9.22 -28.62 6.29
C PRO A 318 8.92 -28.54 4.79
N VAL A 319 7.71 -28.09 4.47
CA VAL A 319 7.24 -27.84 3.10
C VAL A 319 8.04 -26.70 2.46
N ARG A 320 8.59 -26.95 1.27
CA ARG A 320 9.39 -25.97 0.48
C ARG A 320 8.86 -25.75 -0.93
N ALA A 321 8.08 -26.70 -1.45
CA ALA A 321 7.28 -26.51 -2.64
C ALA A 321 5.88 -27.10 -2.46
N LEU A 322 4.86 -26.41 -2.97
CA LEU A 322 3.49 -26.89 -3.09
C LEU A 322 3.06 -26.68 -4.55
N LEU A 323 2.81 -27.78 -5.26
CA LEU A 323 2.31 -27.76 -6.63
C LEU A 323 0.87 -28.26 -6.62
N HIS A 324 -0.06 -27.36 -6.92
CA HIS A 324 -1.48 -27.66 -7.07
C HIS A 324 -1.80 -27.84 -8.54
N LEU A 325 -2.18 -29.05 -8.92
CA LEU A 325 -2.25 -29.51 -10.31
C LEU A 325 -3.68 -29.88 -10.74
N HIS A 326 -4.67 -29.78 -9.85
CA HIS A 326 -6.07 -30.13 -10.14
C HIS A 326 -6.64 -29.38 -11.37
N GLY A 327 -6.21 -28.14 -11.60
CA GLY A 327 -6.62 -27.33 -12.75
C GLY A 327 -6.10 -27.81 -14.12
N LEU A 328 -5.17 -28.78 -14.16
CA LEU A 328 -4.72 -29.41 -15.40
C LEU A 328 -5.75 -30.41 -15.97
N GLY A 329 -6.64 -30.94 -15.13
CA GLY A 329 -7.66 -31.90 -15.55
C GLY A 329 -8.88 -31.21 -16.16
N ALA A 330 -9.23 -31.60 -17.39
CA ALA A 330 -10.48 -31.20 -18.04
C ALA A 330 -11.68 -31.55 -17.14
N ALA A 331 -12.64 -30.63 -17.00
CA ALA A 331 -13.82 -30.84 -16.16
C ALA A 331 -15.01 -30.05 -16.69
N ALA A 332 -15.96 -30.76 -17.30
CA ALA A 332 -17.29 -30.25 -17.59
C ALA A 332 -18.24 -30.59 -16.42
N ALA A 333 -19.16 -29.68 -16.09
CA ALA A 333 -20.21 -29.91 -15.11
C ALA A 333 -21.57 -30.02 -15.81
N ASP A 334 -22.20 -31.19 -15.72
CA ASP A 334 -23.54 -31.41 -16.29
C ASP A 334 -24.66 -30.82 -15.40
N ASP A 335 -24.46 -30.84 -14.08
CA ASP A 335 -25.36 -30.27 -13.08
C ASP A 335 -24.61 -29.42 -12.04
N LEU A 336 -25.36 -28.85 -11.10
CA LEU A 336 -24.83 -27.94 -10.08
C LEU A 336 -23.96 -28.65 -9.03
N ASP A 337 -24.17 -29.94 -8.78
CA ASP A 337 -23.37 -30.69 -7.81
C ASP A 337 -22.03 -31.14 -8.41
N ALA A 338 -22.00 -31.48 -9.70
CA ALA A 338 -20.77 -31.61 -10.48
C ALA A 338 -19.99 -30.28 -10.51
N TRP A 339 -20.66 -29.15 -10.74
CA TRP A 339 -20.04 -27.82 -10.68
C TRP A 339 -19.41 -27.52 -9.30
N ARG A 340 -20.13 -27.85 -8.23
CA ARG A 340 -19.64 -27.75 -6.85
C ARG A 340 -18.50 -28.70 -6.55
N ALA A 341 -18.49 -29.91 -7.12
CA ALA A 341 -17.36 -30.82 -7.00
C ALA A 341 -16.10 -30.23 -7.65
N ILE A 342 -16.21 -29.59 -8.81
CA ILE A 342 -15.09 -28.95 -9.50
C ILE A 342 -14.53 -27.78 -8.69
N TRP A 343 -15.35 -26.81 -8.24
CA TRP A 343 -14.79 -25.68 -7.47
C TRP A 343 -14.26 -26.09 -6.08
N ARG A 344 -14.80 -27.16 -5.47
CA ARG A 344 -14.18 -27.77 -4.28
C ARG A 344 -12.81 -28.38 -4.60
N ARG A 345 -12.72 -29.17 -5.68
CA ARG A 345 -11.47 -29.78 -6.16
C ARG A 345 -10.43 -28.71 -6.49
N ASP A 346 -10.80 -27.63 -7.17
CA ASP A 346 -9.85 -26.65 -7.72
C ASP A 346 -9.50 -25.52 -6.72
N LEU A 347 -10.48 -25.02 -5.95
CA LEU A 347 -10.29 -23.87 -5.07
C LEU A 347 -10.18 -24.27 -3.59
N MET A 348 -11.08 -25.11 -3.09
CA MET A 348 -11.07 -25.50 -1.67
C MET A 348 -9.85 -26.37 -1.32
N SER A 349 -9.42 -27.28 -2.19
CA SER A 349 -8.22 -28.08 -1.93
C SER A 349 -6.94 -27.23 -1.84
N LEU A 350 -6.81 -26.18 -2.67
CA LEU A 350 -5.70 -25.23 -2.58
C LEU A 350 -5.76 -24.44 -1.26
N PHE A 351 -6.95 -23.94 -0.89
CA PHE A 351 -7.16 -23.29 0.40
C PHE A 351 -6.79 -24.20 1.57
N HIS A 352 -7.25 -25.45 1.58
CA HIS A 352 -6.94 -26.43 2.63
C HIS A 352 -5.45 -26.78 2.70
N ALA A 353 -4.78 -26.92 1.54
CA ALA A 353 -3.33 -27.15 1.49
C ALA A 353 -2.55 -25.97 2.06
N VAL A 354 -2.88 -24.74 1.61
CA VAL A 354 -2.26 -23.50 2.07
C VAL A 354 -2.48 -23.31 3.57
N GLN A 355 -3.68 -23.57 4.09
CA GLN A 355 -3.96 -23.48 5.52
C GLN A 355 -3.20 -24.55 6.33
N ALA A 356 -2.99 -25.75 5.78
CA ALA A 356 -2.28 -26.83 6.48
C ALA A 356 -0.76 -26.62 6.59
N CYS A 357 -0.15 -25.82 5.72
CA CYS A 357 1.29 -25.50 5.74
C CYS A 357 1.63 -24.00 5.85
N HIS A 358 0.63 -23.18 6.20
CA HIS A 358 0.69 -21.71 6.20
C HIS A 358 2.00 -21.13 6.77
N ASP A 359 2.41 -21.57 7.95
CA ASP A 359 3.55 -21.01 8.68
C ASP A 359 4.92 -21.31 8.02
N GLU A 360 4.95 -22.28 7.09
CA GLU A 360 6.14 -22.66 6.32
C GLU A 360 6.23 -21.88 5.00
N LEU A 361 5.09 -21.38 4.49
CA LEU A 361 4.97 -20.87 3.12
C LEU A 361 5.73 -19.55 2.88
N SER A 362 6.00 -18.76 3.92
CA SER A 362 6.86 -17.55 3.84
C SER A 362 8.29 -17.85 3.34
N GLY A 363 8.72 -19.11 3.37
CA GLY A 363 9.98 -19.58 2.80
C GLY A 363 9.81 -20.77 1.85
N ALA A 364 8.69 -20.83 1.14
CA ALA A 364 8.35 -21.88 0.18
C ALA A 364 7.87 -21.29 -1.15
N ARG A 365 7.67 -22.18 -2.14
CA ARG A 365 7.08 -21.84 -3.43
C ARG A 365 5.74 -22.53 -3.64
N VAL A 366 4.74 -21.80 -4.15
CA VAL A 366 3.39 -22.32 -4.41
C VAL A 366 3.05 -22.13 -5.88
N LEU A 367 3.01 -23.21 -6.66
CA LEU A 367 2.60 -23.18 -8.05
C LEU A 367 1.21 -23.79 -8.19
N ALA A 368 0.31 -23.14 -8.93
CA ALA A 368 -0.96 -23.73 -9.36
C ALA A 368 -0.99 -23.82 -10.89
N ALA A 369 -1.39 -24.97 -11.44
CA ALA A 369 -1.30 -25.26 -12.87
C ALA A 369 -2.69 -25.44 -13.53
N SER A 370 -2.86 -24.89 -14.73
CA SER A 370 -4.10 -24.98 -15.51
C SER A 370 -3.91 -25.20 -17.02
N ARG A 371 -4.95 -25.68 -17.72
CA ARG A 371 -4.99 -25.82 -19.19
C ARG A 371 -6.04 -24.88 -19.81
N LEU A 372 -5.96 -23.56 -19.57
CA LEU A 372 -6.89 -22.56 -20.09
C LEU A 372 -6.46 -21.97 -21.45
N GLY A 373 -5.42 -22.50 -22.10
CA GLY A 373 -4.98 -22.06 -23.43
C GLY A 373 -3.77 -21.13 -23.42
N GLY A 374 -2.90 -21.22 -22.41
CA GLY A 374 -1.61 -20.51 -22.39
C GLY A 374 -1.69 -19.01 -22.12
N THR A 375 -2.89 -18.45 -21.96
CA THR A 375 -3.15 -17.03 -21.68
C THR A 375 -4.23 -16.87 -20.61
N PHE A 376 -4.44 -17.90 -19.78
CA PHE A 376 -5.51 -17.97 -18.80
C PHE A 376 -6.90 -17.82 -19.41
N GLY A 377 -7.08 -18.33 -20.62
CA GLY A 377 -8.34 -18.25 -21.36
C GLY A 377 -8.69 -16.85 -21.86
N ARG A 378 -7.72 -15.93 -22.01
CA ARG A 378 -7.98 -14.58 -22.57
C ARG A 378 -7.95 -14.61 -24.10
N ASP A 379 -6.75 -14.73 -24.67
CA ASP A 379 -6.53 -14.66 -26.12
C ASP A 379 -6.72 -16.00 -26.83
N ALA A 380 -6.62 -17.12 -26.10
CA ALA A 380 -6.76 -18.48 -26.61
C ALA A 380 -7.72 -19.34 -25.75
N ILE A 381 -8.02 -20.55 -26.24
CA ILE A 381 -8.92 -21.54 -25.61
C ILE A 381 -8.08 -22.74 -25.19
N GLY A 382 -8.35 -23.28 -24.00
CA GLY A 382 -7.82 -24.57 -23.55
C GLY A 382 -8.92 -25.56 -23.18
N GLU A 383 -8.49 -26.72 -22.69
CA GLU A 383 -9.34 -27.88 -22.35
C GLU A 383 -9.83 -27.84 -20.88
N GLY A 384 -9.24 -26.97 -20.05
CA GLY A 384 -9.58 -26.79 -18.64
C GLY A 384 -10.81 -25.92 -18.43
N GLY A 385 -11.53 -26.17 -17.32
CA GLY A 385 -12.70 -25.38 -16.92
C GLY A 385 -12.35 -24.02 -16.29
N PRO A 386 -13.21 -23.00 -16.40
CA PRO A 386 -12.91 -21.62 -16.02
C PRO A 386 -12.63 -21.45 -14.52
N LEU A 387 -13.19 -22.34 -13.71
CA LEU A 387 -12.99 -22.44 -12.26
C LEU A 387 -11.51 -22.60 -11.88
N ALA A 388 -10.70 -23.27 -12.70
CA ALA A 388 -9.28 -23.45 -12.46
C ALA A 388 -8.54 -22.11 -12.36
N GLY A 389 -8.98 -21.06 -13.07
CA GLY A 389 -8.35 -19.75 -12.98
C GLY A 389 -8.63 -19.00 -11.67
N GLY A 390 -9.62 -19.42 -10.88
CA GLY A 390 -9.90 -18.84 -9.56
C GLY A 390 -8.73 -18.99 -8.57
N VAL A 391 -7.82 -19.95 -8.80
CA VAL A 391 -6.58 -20.08 -7.99
C VAL A 391 -5.72 -18.81 -8.03
N CYS A 392 -5.78 -18.03 -9.12
CA CYS A 392 -5.05 -16.77 -9.25
C CYS A 392 -5.39 -15.80 -8.11
N GLY A 393 -6.67 -15.73 -7.72
CA GLY A 393 -7.15 -14.90 -6.60
C GLY A 393 -6.62 -15.37 -5.25
N ILE A 394 -6.54 -16.68 -5.01
CA ILE A 394 -5.97 -17.24 -3.78
C ILE A 394 -4.47 -16.91 -3.70
N LEU A 395 -3.72 -17.14 -4.78
CA LEU A 395 -2.28 -16.89 -4.84
C LEU A 395 -1.95 -15.38 -4.75
N ASN A 396 -2.81 -14.51 -5.30
CA ASN A 396 -2.73 -13.06 -5.13
C ASN A 396 -2.79 -12.67 -3.65
N CYS A 397 -3.81 -13.11 -2.92
CA CYS A 397 -3.94 -12.81 -1.48
C CYS A 397 -2.83 -13.45 -0.65
N LEU A 398 -2.39 -14.67 -0.99
CA LEU A 398 -1.29 -15.36 -0.30
C LEU A 398 0.02 -14.56 -0.34
N ARG A 399 0.36 -13.93 -1.49
CA ARG A 399 1.55 -13.06 -1.61
C ARG A 399 1.48 -11.79 -0.75
N ILE A 400 0.27 -11.30 -0.48
CA ILE A 400 0.02 -10.13 0.38
C ILE A 400 0.06 -10.54 1.86
N GLU A 401 -0.42 -11.73 2.20
CA GLU A 401 -0.49 -12.24 3.57
C GLU A 401 0.85 -12.78 4.09
N LEU A 402 1.66 -13.42 3.22
CA LEU A 402 2.94 -14.05 3.58
C LEU A 402 4.13 -13.43 2.85
N ALA A 403 4.78 -12.47 3.51
CA ALA A 403 6.02 -11.87 3.03
C ALA A 403 7.12 -12.95 2.83
N GLY A 404 7.61 -13.09 1.60
CA GLY A 404 8.62 -14.08 1.21
C GLY A 404 8.06 -15.30 0.47
N CYS A 405 6.74 -15.55 0.52
CA CYS A 405 6.11 -16.62 -0.25
C CYS A 405 6.14 -16.32 -1.76
N VAL A 406 6.72 -17.22 -2.56
CA VAL A 406 6.72 -17.11 -4.03
C VAL A 406 5.58 -17.96 -4.58
N ALA A 407 4.43 -17.33 -4.82
CA ALA A 407 3.28 -17.98 -5.46
C ALA A 407 3.20 -17.63 -6.96
N ARG A 408 2.84 -18.59 -7.82
CA ARG A 408 2.64 -18.41 -9.27
C ARG A 408 1.50 -19.28 -9.81
N ALA A 409 0.66 -18.72 -10.68
CA ALA A 409 -0.21 -19.52 -11.55
C ALA A 409 0.52 -19.81 -12.89
N VAL A 410 0.42 -21.03 -13.41
CA VAL A 410 1.04 -21.47 -14.67
C VAL A 410 -0.01 -22.09 -15.59
N ASP A 411 -0.16 -21.58 -16.80
CA ASP A 411 -1.19 -22.00 -17.76
C ASP A 411 -0.60 -22.57 -19.05
N PHE A 412 -1.27 -23.57 -19.65
CA PHE A 412 -0.79 -24.27 -20.84
C PHE A 412 -1.86 -24.35 -21.94
N ASP A 413 -1.43 -24.37 -23.21
CA ASP A 413 -2.27 -24.66 -24.39
C ASP A 413 -2.01 -26.07 -24.94
N GLY A 414 -2.94 -27.03 -24.80
CA GLY A 414 -2.87 -28.33 -25.48
C GLY A 414 -1.59 -29.18 -25.32
N HIS A 415 -0.68 -28.80 -24.41
CA HIS A 415 0.65 -29.36 -24.29
C HIS A 415 0.61 -30.84 -23.92
N ALA A 416 1.58 -31.61 -24.42
CA ALA A 416 1.76 -32.98 -23.99
C ALA A 416 2.30 -33.02 -22.55
N ASP A 417 1.95 -34.07 -21.80
CA ASP A 417 2.26 -34.18 -20.36
C ASP A 417 3.75 -34.01 -20.04
N HIS A 418 4.63 -34.52 -20.90
CA HIS A 418 6.08 -34.38 -20.72
C HIS A 418 6.57 -32.92 -20.87
N GLU A 419 5.91 -32.11 -21.68
CA GLU A 419 6.22 -30.68 -21.83
C GLU A 419 5.67 -29.88 -20.63
N VAL A 420 4.47 -30.23 -20.13
CA VAL A 420 3.93 -29.68 -18.89
C VAL A 420 4.87 -29.96 -17.71
N VAL A 421 5.41 -31.17 -17.60
CA VAL A 421 6.45 -31.51 -16.62
C VAL A 421 7.71 -30.65 -16.80
N GLU A 422 8.24 -30.57 -18.03
CA GLU A 422 9.45 -29.78 -18.33
C GLU A 422 9.29 -28.31 -17.89
N LEU A 423 8.23 -27.66 -18.36
CA LEU A 423 7.96 -26.23 -18.18
C LEU A 423 7.58 -25.90 -16.74
N LEU A 424 6.71 -26.68 -16.10
CA LEU A 424 6.34 -26.45 -14.69
C LEU A 424 7.53 -26.67 -13.75
N GLY A 425 8.39 -27.64 -14.07
CA GLY A 425 9.68 -27.81 -13.42
C GLY A 425 10.61 -26.61 -13.65
N ALA A 426 10.65 -26.01 -14.83
CA ALA A 426 11.43 -24.79 -15.07
C ALA A 426 10.90 -23.60 -14.24
N GLU A 427 9.58 -23.39 -14.23
CA GLU A 427 8.91 -22.34 -13.44
C GLU A 427 9.22 -22.43 -11.94
N LEU A 428 9.19 -23.64 -11.37
CA LEU A 428 9.41 -23.84 -9.93
C LEU A 428 10.80 -23.36 -9.49
N PHE A 429 11.84 -23.59 -10.30
CA PHE A 429 13.22 -23.22 -9.95
C PHE A 429 13.64 -21.85 -10.48
N ALA A 430 12.88 -21.19 -11.36
CA ALA A 430 13.25 -19.87 -11.88
C ALA A 430 13.15 -18.77 -10.81
N ALA A 431 14.18 -17.93 -10.68
CA ALA A 431 14.15 -16.67 -9.93
C ALA A 431 13.42 -15.56 -10.72
N ASP A 432 12.22 -15.90 -11.18
CA ASP A 432 11.36 -15.10 -12.03
C ASP A 432 10.29 -14.41 -11.17
N PRO A 433 9.93 -13.13 -11.43
CA PRO A 433 8.98 -12.40 -10.60
C PRO A 433 7.52 -12.58 -11.02
N GLU A 434 7.21 -13.13 -12.21
CA GLU A 434 5.85 -13.15 -12.75
C GLU A 434 4.89 -13.95 -11.84
N THR A 435 3.68 -13.42 -11.65
CA THR A 435 2.64 -14.00 -10.78
C THR A 435 1.66 -14.90 -11.53
N GLU A 436 1.48 -14.63 -12.82
CA GLU A 436 0.76 -15.39 -13.83
C GLU A 436 1.71 -15.62 -15.01
N ALA A 437 2.01 -16.87 -15.30
CA ALA A 437 2.76 -17.29 -16.48
C ALA A 437 1.90 -18.22 -17.32
N GLY A 438 1.92 -18.08 -18.63
CA GLY A 438 1.19 -18.92 -19.57
C GLY A 438 2.06 -19.28 -20.76
N TYR A 439 1.83 -20.46 -21.33
CA TYR A 439 2.61 -20.99 -22.44
C TYR A 439 1.70 -21.24 -23.64
N ILE A 440 1.98 -20.57 -24.77
CA ILE A 440 1.45 -20.91 -26.10
C ILE A 440 2.57 -21.58 -26.89
N GLY A 441 2.49 -22.90 -27.03
CA GLY A 441 3.66 -23.73 -27.30
C GLY A 441 4.81 -23.35 -26.36
N ARG A 442 6.03 -23.19 -26.90
CA ARG A 442 7.20 -22.83 -26.08
C ARG A 442 7.36 -21.34 -25.80
N GLU A 443 6.44 -20.48 -26.25
CA GLU A 443 6.47 -19.04 -25.96
C GLU A 443 5.76 -18.73 -24.64
N ARG A 444 6.44 -17.98 -23.75
CA ARG A 444 5.94 -17.62 -22.41
C ARG A 444 5.33 -16.23 -22.39
N TYR A 445 4.12 -16.14 -21.87
CA TYR A 445 3.33 -14.93 -21.70
C TYR A 445 3.08 -14.66 -20.22
N GLY A 446 3.24 -13.41 -19.81
CA GLY A 446 2.71 -12.87 -18.57
C GLY A 446 1.47 -12.03 -18.88
N THR A 447 0.94 -11.35 -17.87
CA THR A 447 -0.20 -10.44 -18.04
C THR A 447 0.25 -8.97 -17.98
N ALA A 448 -0.49 -8.09 -18.63
CA ALA A 448 -0.39 -6.64 -18.49
C ALA A 448 -1.78 -6.02 -18.30
N THR A 449 -1.88 -5.04 -17.40
CA THR A 449 -3.03 -4.15 -17.29
C THR A 449 -2.70 -2.84 -17.99
N LEU A 450 -3.45 -2.50 -19.02
CA LEU A 450 -3.20 -1.32 -19.86
C LEU A 450 -4.34 -0.31 -19.68
N GLU A 451 -3.99 0.95 -19.41
CA GLU A 451 -4.98 2.03 -19.43
C GLU A 451 -5.42 2.26 -20.88
N GLN A 452 -6.71 2.14 -21.14
CA GLN A 452 -7.27 2.24 -22.48
C GLN A 452 -8.61 2.96 -22.41
N ALA A 453 -8.57 4.26 -22.69
CA ALA A 453 -9.76 5.08 -22.86
C ALA A 453 -10.73 4.48 -23.90
N LEU A 454 -12.01 4.80 -23.77
CA LEU A 454 -13.02 4.46 -24.76
C LEU A 454 -12.71 5.17 -26.08
N THR A 455 -12.24 4.42 -27.07
CA THR A 455 -12.05 4.89 -28.45
C THR A 455 -13.18 4.37 -29.31
N ALA A 456 -13.67 5.20 -30.23
CA ALA A 456 -14.65 4.77 -31.22
C ALA A 456 -14.03 3.70 -32.14
N THR A 457 -14.30 2.42 -31.86
CA THR A 457 -13.82 1.32 -32.69
C THR A 457 -14.63 1.16 -33.97
N PRO A 458 -14.04 0.62 -35.06
CA PRO A 458 -14.72 0.45 -36.35
C PRO A 458 -15.77 -0.69 -36.40
N PHE A 459 -16.00 -1.40 -35.29
CA PHE A 459 -17.16 -2.27 -35.12
C PHE A 459 -18.36 -1.45 -34.62
N PRO A 460 -19.61 -1.82 -34.95
CA PRO A 460 -20.78 -1.18 -34.38
C PRO A 460 -20.87 -1.45 -32.86
N ALA A 461 -20.30 -0.55 -32.07
CA ALA A 461 -20.52 -0.45 -30.62
C ALA A 461 -21.62 0.59 -30.38
N GLY A 462 -22.56 0.27 -29.49
CA GLY A 462 -23.75 1.10 -29.28
C GLY A 462 -24.86 0.37 -28.55
N LEU A 463 -24.55 -0.47 -27.55
CA LEU A 463 -25.60 -1.17 -26.82
C LEU A 463 -26.37 -0.17 -25.95
N THR A 464 -27.50 0.29 -26.47
CA THR A 464 -28.35 1.29 -25.82
C THR A 464 -29.52 0.58 -25.11
N PRO A 465 -29.66 0.72 -23.77
CA PRO A 465 -30.79 0.18 -23.04
C PRO A 465 -32.13 0.73 -23.55
N ALA A 466 -33.06 -0.16 -23.91
CA ALA A 466 -34.36 0.18 -24.47
C ALA A 466 -35.52 -0.14 -23.52
N GLY A 467 -36.67 0.53 -23.72
CA GLY A 467 -37.85 0.38 -22.86
C GLY A 467 -38.58 -0.96 -22.95
N ASP A 468 -38.31 -1.77 -23.99
CA ASP A 468 -38.89 -3.11 -24.14
C ASP A 468 -38.06 -4.23 -23.48
N TRP A 469 -36.91 -3.89 -22.89
CA TRP A 469 -35.98 -4.87 -22.31
C TRP A 469 -36.52 -5.54 -21.05
N VAL A 470 -36.23 -6.85 -20.95
CA VAL A 470 -36.33 -7.63 -19.71
C VAL A 470 -34.93 -7.78 -19.12
N VAL A 471 -34.68 -7.13 -17.98
CA VAL A 471 -33.42 -7.13 -17.25
C VAL A 471 -33.54 -8.01 -16.01
N LEU A 472 -32.62 -8.98 -15.85
CA LEU A 472 -32.51 -9.82 -14.65
C LEU A 472 -31.26 -9.44 -13.86
N ALA A 473 -31.39 -9.14 -12.57
CA ALA A 473 -30.26 -8.75 -11.72
C ALA A 473 -30.16 -9.56 -10.42
N THR A 474 -29.06 -10.29 -10.24
CA THR A 474 -28.76 -10.96 -8.96
C THR A 474 -28.17 -9.95 -7.99
N GLY A 475 -28.76 -9.79 -6.80
CA GLY A 475 -28.37 -8.73 -5.87
C GLY A 475 -28.74 -7.31 -6.36
N GLY A 476 -29.75 -7.18 -7.22
CA GLY A 476 -30.05 -5.95 -7.96
C GLY A 476 -30.66 -4.79 -7.16
N ALA A 477 -31.26 -5.04 -5.99
CA ALA A 477 -32.10 -4.04 -5.31
C ALA A 477 -31.38 -3.25 -4.19
N ARG A 478 -30.08 -3.48 -3.98
CA ARG A 478 -29.27 -2.85 -2.93
C ARG A 478 -27.91 -2.37 -3.45
N GLY A 479 -27.30 -1.44 -2.71
CA GLY A 479 -25.97 -0.91 -2.96
C GLY A 479 -25.81 -0.37 -4.39
N ILE A 480 -24.62 -0.57 -4.94
CA ILE A 480 -24.25 0.00 -6.24
C ILE A 480 -25.01 -0.60 -7.43
N THR A 481 -25.38 -1.89 -7.35
CA THR A 481 -26.13 -2.55 -8.43
C THR A 481 -27.46 -1.84 -8.68
N ALA A 482 -28.14 -1.41 -7.63
CA ALA A 482 -29.39 -0.65 -7.75
C ALA A 482 -29.18 0.70 -8.47
N ARG A 483 -28.04 1.38 -8.23
CA ARG A 483 -27.71 2.67 -8.88
C ARG A 483 -27.35 2.50 -10.35
N ILE A 484 -26.60 1.44 -10.71
CA ILE A 484 -26.29 1.12 -12.11
C ILE A 484 -27.57 0.76 -12.88
N ILE A 485 -28.48 -0.02 -12.27
CA ILE A 485 -29.79 -0.32 -12.84
C ILE A 485 -30.64 0.94 -12.98
N GLU A 486 -30.59 1.87 -12.01
CA GLU A 486 -31.30 3.16 -12.06
C GLU A 486 -30.82 4.05 -13.22
N ALA A 487 -29.51 4.08 -13.51
CA ALA A 487 -28.96 4.78 -14.67
C ALA A 487 -29.33 4.11 -16.02
N MET A 488 -29.44 2.78 -16.02
CA MET A 488 -29.82 1.98 -17.18
C MET A 488 -31.33 2.03 -17.48
N ALA A 489 -32.16 2.22 -16.46
CA ALA A 489 -33.61 2.14 -16.53
C ALA A 489 -34.22 3.11 -17.55
N ARG A 490 -35.27 2.64 -18.23
CA ARG A 490 -36.10 3.43 -19.16
C ARG A 490 -37.58 3.20 -18.82
N PRO A 491 -38.48 4.10 -19.22
CA PRO A 491 -39.92 3.84 -19.16
C PRO A 491 -40.27 2.48 -19.80
N ASP A 492 -41.23 1.78 -19.20
CA ASP A 492 -41.70 0.44 -19.56
C ASP A 492 -40.71 -0.73 -19.40
N MET A 493 -39.41 -0.46 -19.20
CA MET A 493 -38.39 -1.50 -19.02
C MET A 493 -38.74 -2.41 -17.85
N ARG A 494 -38.65 -3.73 -18.04
CA ARG A 494 -38.96 -4.70 -16.99
C ARG A 494 -37.71 -5.06 -16.20
N LEU A 495 -37.69 -4.69 -14.92
CA LEU A 495 -36.56 -4.92 -14.02
C LEU A 495 -36.92 -6.04 -13.03
N VAL A 496 -36.31 -7.21 -13.21
CA VAL A 496 -36.47 -8.36 -12.33
C VAL A 496 -35.28 -8.44 -11.37
N LEU A 497 -35.51 -8.08 -10.11
CA LEU A 497 -34.45 -7.87 -9.11
C LEU A 497 -34.49 -8.97 -8.05
N LEU A 498 -33.40 -9.71 -7.89
CA LEU A 498 -33.33 -10.81 -6.92
C LEU A 498 -32.64 -10.39 -5.62
N GLY A 499 -33.21 -10.80 -4.49
CA GLY A 499 -32.59 -10.75 -3.17
C GLY A 499 -33.03 -11.91 -2.28
N ARG A 500 -32.34 -12.13 -1.15
CA ARG A 500 -32.64 -13.25 -0.23
C ARG A 500 -33.83 -12.99 0.70
N THR A 501 -34.24 -11.74 0.86
CA THR A 501 -35.30 -11.29 1.76
C THR A 501 -36.56 -10.94 0.96
N GLY A 502 -37.74 -10.96 1.59
CA GLY A 502 -38.99 -10.46 0.99
C GLY A 502 -38.93 -8.97 0.67
N GLU A 503 -39.84 -8.48 -0.18
CA GLU A 503 -40.04 -7.03 -0.31
C GLU A 503 -40.56 -6.49 1.03
N PRO A 504 -39.86 -5.56 1.70
CA PRO A 504 -40.27 -5.00 2.98
C PRO A 504 -41.56 -4.19 2.84
N GLY A 505 -42.53 -4.48 3.71
CA GLY A 505 -43.74 -3.68 3.85
C GLY A 505 -43.50 -2.29 4.46
N PRO A 506 -44.57 -1.51 4.69
CA PRO A 506 -44.48 -0.20 5.34
C PRO A 506 -43.75 -0.27 6.68
N GLU A 507 -42.94 0.75 6.98
CA GLU A 507 -42.20 0.78 8.24
C GLU A 507 -43.11 1.11 9.44
N PRO A 508 -43.00 0.39 10.57
CA PRO A 508 -43.67 0.76 11.80
C PRO A 508 -43.25 2.16 12.29
N GLU A 509 -44.22 2.95 12.74
CA GLU A 509 -43.98 4.30 13.29
C GLU A 509 -42.95 4.30 14.44
N ALA A 510 -42.96 3.23 15.24
CA ALA A 510 -42.04 3.01 16.35
C ALA A 510 -40.56 3.03 15.93
N THR A 511 -40.21 2.52 14.73
CA THR A 511 -38.84 2.61 14.19
C THR A 511 -38.67 3.84 13.29
N ALA A 512 -39.69 4.21 12.50
CA ALA A 512 -39.61 5.28 11.50
C ALA A 512 -39.19 6.65 12.09
N ARG A 513 -39.60 6.94 13.34
CA ARG A 513 -39.19 8.14 14.09
C ARG A 513 -37.69 8.21 14.46
N HIS A 514 -36.96 7.10 14.33
CA HIS A 514 -35.53 6.99 14.67
C HIS A 514 -34.69 6.96 13.38
N ALA A 515 -34.25 8.12 12.92
CA ALA A 515 -33.49 8.26 11.67
C ALA A 515 -32.10 7.61 11.74
N HIS A 516 -31.39 7.74 12.88
CA HIS A 516 -30.00 7.31 13.03
C HIS A 516 -29.87 5.97 13.75
N ALA A 517 -28.86 5.18 13.38
CA ALA A 517 -28.62 3.83 13.90
C ALA A 517 -28.56 3.76 15.44
N ASP A 518 -27.96 4.74 16.11
CA ASP A 518 -27.85 4.74 17.58
C ASP A 518 -29.18 5.05 18.26
N SER A 519 -29.99 5.95 17.69
CA SER A 519 -31.34 6.23 18.18
C SER A 519 -32.26 5.01 18.02
N LEU A 520 -32.09 4.27 16.92
CA LEU A 520 -32.81 3.03 16.63
C LEU A 520 -32.33 1.88 17.54
N ARG A 521 -31.02 1.78 17.82
CA ARG A 521 -30.44 0.80 18.77
C ARG A 521 -31.01 1.00 20.18
N LYS A 522 -31.02 2.26 20.66
CA LYS A 522 -31.59 2.62 21.97
C LYS A 522 -33.09 2.30 22.04
N ALA A 523 -33.84 2.60 20.99
CA ALA A 523 -35.28 2.31 20.93
C ALA A 523 -35.59 0.80 20.96
N LEU A 524 -34.93 0.00 20.11
CA LEU A 524 -35.13 -1.46 20.06
C LEU A 524 -34.68 -2.15 21.35
N LEU A 525 -33.61 -1.67 21.98
CA LEU A 525 -33.18 -2.19 23.29
C LEU A 525 -34.20 -1.84 24.39
N ALA A 526 -34.67 -0.59 24.44
CA ALA A 526 -35.66 -0.16 25.43
C ALA A 526 -37.00 -0.91 25.27
N GLU A 527 -37.43 -1.18 24.03
CA GLU A 527 -38.63 -1.97 23.72
C GLU A 527 -38.51 -3.41 24.26
N ARG A 528 -37.38 -4.07 24.03
CA ARG A 528 -37.11 -5.44 24.50
C ARG A 528 -36.98 -5.53 26.02
N LEU A 529 -36.31 -4.56 26.64
CA LEU A 529 -36.24 -4.48 28.10
C LEU A 529 -37.64 -4.23 28.71
N ALA A 530 -38.47 -3.42 28.05
CA ALA A 530 -39.86 -3.17 28.47
C ALA A 530 -40.78 -4.39 28.27
N SER A 531 -40.50 -5.28 27.30
CA SER A 531 -41.18 -6.58 27.17
C SER A 531 -40.67 -7.65 28.16
N GLY A 532 -39.70 -7.31 29.02
CA GLY A 532 -39.10 -8.23 30.00
C GLY A 532 -38.04 -9.16 29.42
N GLU A 533 -37.63 -8.96 28.17
CA GLU A 533 -36.56 -9.72 27.53
C GLU A 533 -35.18 -9.14 27.90
N ARG A 534 -34.17 -10.01 27.96
CA ARG A 534 -32.75 -9.64 28.02
C ARG A 534 -32.09 -10.04 26.69
N PRO A 535 -32.26 -9.25 25.61
CA PRO A 535 -31.71 -9.59 24.30
C PRO A 535 -30.19 -9.52 24.35
N ARG A 536 -29.51 -10.42 23.64
CA ARG A 536 -28.05 -10.34 23.51
C ARG A 536 -27.65 -9.14 22.65
N PRO A 537 -26.50 -8.51 22.93
CA PRO A 537 -25.97 -7.40 22.13
C PRO A 537 -26.04 -7.61 20.61
N ILE A 538 -25.60 -8.79 20.14
CA ILE A 538 -25.64 -9.15 18.71
C ILE A 538 -27.06 -9.18 18.11
N GLU A 539 -28.09 -9.53 18.89
CA GLU A 539 -29.48 -9.64 18.42
C GLU A 539 -30.07 -8.24 18.17
N ILE A 540 -29.74 -7.26 19.02
CA ILE A 540 -30.10 -5.85 18.80
C ILE A 540 -29.36 -5.29 17.58
N ALA A 541 -28.07 -5.58 17.41
CA ALA A 541 -27.33 -5.14 16.21
C ALA A 541 -27.92 -5.73 14.92
N GLN A 542 -28.31 -7.00 14.93
CA GLN A 542 -29.02 -7.65 13.81
C GLN A 542 -30.38 -7.00 13.52
N ALA A 543 -31.14 -6.64 14.55
CA ALA A 543 -32.43 -5.97 14.41
C ALA A 543 -32.29 -4.55 13.82
N VAL A 544 -31.33 -3.75 14.32
CA VAL A 544 -30.98 -2.42 13.77
C VAL A 544 -30.58 -2.56 12.30
N ASN A 545 -29.67 -3.48 11.98
CA ASN A 545 -29.22 -3.71 10.62
C ASN A 545 -30.37 -4.11 9.69
N ARG A 546 -31.28 -4.99 10.13
CA ARG A 546 -32.47 -5.39 9.35
C ARG A 546 -33.33 -4.18 8.96
N VAL A 547 -33.66 -3.31 9.92
CA VAL A 547 -34.46 -2.09 9.65
C VAL A 547 -33.74 -1.14 8.68
N LEU A 548 -32.42 -0.97 8.80
CA LEU A 548 -31.63 -0.15 7.88
C LEU A 548 -31.58 -0.74 6.47
N VAL A 549 -31.43 -2.07 6.35
CA VAL A 549 -31.52 -2.81 5.07
C VAL A 549 -32.90 -2.65 4.44
N ASP A 550 -33.97 -2.77 5.22
CA ASP A 550 -35.34 -2.63 4.74
C ASP A 550 -35.65 -1.20 4.27
N ARG A 551 -35.10 -0.18 4.96
CA ARG A 551 -35.16 1.23 4.53
C ARG A 551 -34.45 1.45 3.20
N GLU A 552 -33.21 0.95 3.08
CA GLU A 552 -32.42 1.05 1.86
C GLU A 552 -33.17 0.40 0.68
N LEU A 553 -33.69 -0.81 0.88
CA LEU A 553 -34.42 -1.57 -0.12
C LEU A 553 -35.72 -0.86 -0.55
N ARG A 554 -36.54 -0.35 0.39
CA ARG A 554 -37.74 0.45 0.05
C ARG A 554 -37.38 1.69 -0.77
N ASN A 555 -36.36 2.43 -0.34
CA ASN A 555 -35.94 3.65 -1.02
C ASN A 555 -35.42 3.35 -2.44
N ASN A 556 -34.62 2.29 -2.61
CA ASN A 556 -34.11 1.87 -3.92
C ASN A 556 -35.25 1.42 -4.86
N LEU A 557 -36.17 0.58 -4.39
CA LEU A 557 -37.32 0.13 -5.18
C LEU A 557 -38.25 1.30 -5.56
N ALA A 558 -38.45 2.27 -4.66
CA ALA A 558 -39.21 3.47 -4.94
C ALA A 558 -38.55 4.35 -6.03
N ARG A 559 -37.23 4.59 -5.96
CA ARG A 559 -36.50 5.32 -7.02
C ARG A 559 -36.55 4.59 -8.36
N LEU A 560 -36.34 3.28 -8.37
CA LEU A 560 -36.41 2.47 -9.60
C LEU A 560 -37.80 2.51 -10.24
N ARG A 561 -38.87 2.40 -9.45
CA ARG A 561 -40.27 2.55 -9.94
C ARG A 561 -40.54 3.97 -10.45
N ALA A 562 -39.94 5.00 -9.85
CA ALA A 562 -40.09 6.39 -10.29
C ALA A 562 -39.46 6.70 -11.67
N THR A 563 -38.60 5.81 -12.20
CA THR A 563 -38.06 5.93 -13.58
C THR A 563 -39.10 5.61 -14.67
N GLY A 564 -40.27 5.07 -14.29
CA GLY A 564 -41.26 4.52 -15.22
C GLY A 564 -41.03 3.04 -15.59
N ALA A 565 -39.98 2.42 -15.04
CA ALA A 565 -39.71 0.99 -15.20
C ALA A 565 -40.67 0.10 -14.39
N GLN A 566 -40.98 -1.08 -14.92
CA GLN A 566 -41.84 -2.09 -14.32
C GLN A 566 -40.99 -3.02 -13.42
N VAL A 567 -40.88 -2.70 -12.13
CA VAL A 567 -40.01 -3.38 -11.16
C VAL A 567 -40.70 -4.57 -10.48
N ASP A 568 -40.20 -5.78 -10.76
CA ASP A 568 -40.57 -7.06 -10.13
C ASP A 568 -39.44 -7.50 -9.18
N TYR A 569 -39.65 -7.41 -7.86
CA TYR A 569 -38.68 -7.86 -6.86
C TYR A 569 -39.02 -9.27 -6.37
N ARG A 570 -38.05 -10.19 -6.45
CA ARG A 570 -38.23 -11.59 -6.09
C ARG A 570 -37.30 -12.00 -4.95
N ALA A 571 -37.89 -12.62 -3.93
CA ALA A 571 -37.18 -13.25 -2.82
C ALA A 571 -36.70 -14.65 -3.25
N VAL A 572 -35.46 -14.75 -3.74
CA VAL A 572 -34.81 -15.99 -4.20
C VAL A 572 -33.35 -15.96 -3.76
N ASP A 573 -32.90 -17.00 -3.03
CA ASP A 573 -31.46 -17.21 -2.84
C ASP A 573 -30.88 -17.69 -4.17
N ALA A 574 -29.98 -16.89 -4.76
CA ALA A 574 -29.41 -17.19 -6.07
C ALA A 574 -28.57 -18.50 -6.08
N ARG A 575 -28.22 -19.06 -4.92
CA ARG A 575 -27.54 -20.35 -4.77
C ARG A 575 -28.48 -21.55 -4.85
N ASP A 576 -29.79 -21.33 -4.74
CA ASP A 576 -30.83 -22.32 -5.02
C ASP A 576 -31.00 -22.40 -6.54
N GLY A 577 -30.35 -23.41 -7.14
CA GLY A 577 -30.32 -23.56 -8.59
C GLY A 577 -31.66 -23.95 -9.20
N ASP A 578 -32.52 -24.64 -8.44
CA ASP A 578 -33.85 -25.01 -8.89
C ASP A 578 -34.78 -23.80 -8.86
N ALA A 579 -34.75 -23.01 -7.78
CA ALA A 579 -35.54 -21.79 -7.67
C ALA A 579 -35.11 -20.71 -8.70
N LEU A 580 -33.80 -20.52 -8.89
CA LEU A 580 -33.28 -19.60 -9.90
C LEU A 580 -33.57 -20.10 -11.33
N GLY A 581 -33.39 -21.40 -11.58
CA GLY A 581 -33.69 -22.02 -12.87
C GLY A 581 -35.16 -21.92 -13.25
N ALA A 582 -36.06 -22.22 -12.32
CA ALA A 582 -37.51 -22.10 -12.49
C ALA A 582 -37.95 -20.64 -12.71
N LEU A 583 -37.31 -19.67 -12.05
CA LEU A 583 -37.57 -18.25 -12.31
C LEU A 583 -37.14 -17.84 -13.73
N ILE A 584 -35.97 -18.28 -14.21
CA ILE A 584 -35.53 -17.97 -15.58
C ILE A 584 -36.49 -18.59 -16.60
N ASP A 585 -36.96 -19.83 -16.36
CA ASP A 585 -37.98 -20.47 -17.20
C ASP A 585 -39.33 -19.71 -17.15
N GLU A 586 -39.76 -19.22 -15.99
CA GLU A 586 -40.95 -18.36 -15.82
C GLU A 586 -40.83 -17.08 -16.67
N LEU A 587 -39.67 -16.42 -16.64
CA LEU A 587 -39.43 -15.19 -17.40
C LEU A 587 -39.48 -15.43 -18.91
N TYR A 588 -38.84 -16.49 -19.41
CA TYR A 588 -38.96 -16.86 -20.83
C TYR A 588 -40.39 -17.27 -21.20
N ALA A 589 -41.13 -17.95 -20.33
CA ALA A 589 -42.53 -18.33 -20.58
C ALA A 589 -43.48 -17.11 -20.60
N ARG A 590 -43.25 -16.09 -19.76
CA ARG A 590 -44.10 -14.90 -19.68
C ARG A 590 -43.74 -13.81 -20.70
N HIS A 591 -42.45 -13.64 -21.00
CA HIS A 591 -41.95 -12.50 -21.78
C HIS A 591 -41.26 -12.90 -23.10
N GLY A 592 -40.96 -14.18 -23.31
CA GLY A 592 -40.28 -14.69 -24.51
C GLY A 592 -38.77 -14.40 -24.59
N ARG A 593 -38.26 -13.42 -23.82
CA ARG A 593 -36.88 -12.90 -23.89
C ARG A 593 -36.33 -12.54 -22.51
N ILE A 594 -35.00 -12.50 -22.41
CA ILE A 594 -34.22 -11.81 -21.36
C ILE A 594 -33.09 -11.09 -22.11
N ASP A 595 -33.04 -9.77 -22.00
CA ASP A 595 -32.16 -8.92 -22.82
C ASP A 595 -30.84 -8.59 -22.12
N ALA A 596 -30.88 -8.42 -20.80
CA ALA A 596 -29.69 -8.12 -20.01
C ALA A 596 -29.68 -8.89 -18.69
N VAL A 597 -28.51 -9.40 -18.32
CA VAL A 597 -28.24 -10.02 -17.01
C VAL A 597 -27.12 -9.29 -16.29
N LEU A 598 -27.41 -8.79 -15.09
CA LEU A 598 -26.40 -8.22 -14.18
C LEU A 598 -26.18 -9.20 -13.03
N HIS A 599 -25.06 -9.93 -13.07
CA HIS A 599 -24.68 -10.83 -11.99
C HIS A 599 -23.82 -10.08 -10.96
N ALA A 600 -24.47 -9.59 -9.90
CA ALA A 600 -23.83 -8.81 -8.83
C ALA A 600 -24.03 -9.42 -7.43
N ALA A 601 -24.62 -10.61 -7.33
CA ALA A 601 -24.66 -11.38 -6.10
C ALA A 601 -23.24 -11.59 -5.54
N GLY A 602 -23.09 -11.40 -4.24
CA GLY A 602 -21.83 -11.54 -3.53
C GLY A 602 -22.02 -11.30 -2.04
N VAL A 603 -21.12 -11.90 -1.26
CA VAL A 603 -20.94 -11.63 0.17
C VAL A 603 -19.44 -11.53 0.44
N ILE A 604 -19.09 -10.82 1.51
CA ILE A 604 -17.73 -10.62 1.98
C ILE A 604 -17.70 -11.08 3.45
N GLU A 605 -16.73 -11.93 3.80
CA GLU A 605 -16.56 -12.50 5.15
C GLU A 605 -15.07 -12.46 5.55
N ASP A 606 -14.45 -11.27 5.52
CA ASP A 606 -12.98 -11.09 5.56
C ASP A 606 -12.28 -11.76 6.74
N LYS A 607 -11.25 -12.57 6.43
CA LYS A 607 -10.38 -13.26 7.39
C LYS A 607 -9.11 -13.75 6.68
N LEU A 608 -7.97 -13.75 7.37
CA LEU A 608 -6.72 -14.32 6.85
C LEU A 608 -6.87 -15.79 6.47
N LEU A 609 -6.09 -16.26 5.50
CA LEU A 609 -6.09 -17.66 5.04
C LEU A 609 -5.87 -18.67 6.17
N ALA A 610 -5.02 -18.34 7.16
CA ALA A 610 -4.83 -19.16 8.36
C ALA A 610 -6.13 -19.33 9.18
N ASP A 611 -6.84 -18.23 9.43
CA ASP A 611 -7.98 -18.16 10.35
C ASP A 611 -9.34 -18.39 9.68
N LYS A 612 -9.38 -18.45 8.35
CA LYS A 612 -10.61 -18.62 7.56
C LYS A 612 -11.23 -20.01 7.79
N SER A 613 -12.55 -20.08 7.98
CA SER A 613 -13.25 -21.36 8.04
C SER A 613 -13.66 -21.87 6.65
N ALA A 614 -13.67 -23.18 6.48
CA ALA A 614 -14.08 -23.82 5.23
C ALA A 614 -15.49 -23.43 4.80
N ASP A 615 -16.45 -23.38 5.74
CA ASP A 615 -17.82 -22.99 5.46
C ASP A 615 -17.95 -21.53 5.02
N SER A 616 -17.13 -20.63 5.57
CA SER A 616 -17.07 -19.22 5.16
C SER A 616 -16.57 -19.10 3.72
N PHE A 617 -15.44 -19.74 3.42
CA PHE A 617 -14.86 -19.80 2.08
C PHE A 617 -15.87 -20.36 1.05
N ALA A 618 -16.52 -21.48 1.39
CA ALA A 618 -17.53 -22.13 0.56
C ALA A 618 -18.79 -21.26 0.34
N ARG A 619 -19.24 -20.50 1.34
CA ARG A 619 -20.37 -19.55 1.18
C ARG A 619 -20.03 -18.41 0.23
N VAL A 620 -18.85 -17.82 0.35
CA VAL A 620 -18.41 -16.71 -0.50
C VAL A 620 -18.25 -17.17 -1.96
N LEU A 621 -17.60 -18.32 -2.19
CA LEU A 621 -17.52 -18.96 -3.50
C LEU A 621 -18.92 -19.23 -4.08
N GLY A 622 -19.74 -20.02 -3.38
CA GLY A 622 -21.04 -20.47 -3.88
C GLY A 622 -21.99 -19.32 -4.20
N THR A 623 -21.94 -18.20 -3.46
CA THR A 623 -22.79 -17.01 -3.72
C THR A 623 -22.54 -16.38 -5.09
N LYS A 624 -21.35 -16.54 -5.67
CA LYS A 624 -20.99 -16.07 -7.01
C LYS A 624 -21.01 -17.19 -8.06
N LEU A 625 -20.44 -18.34 -7.73
CA LEU A 625 -20.21 -19.41 -8.70
C LEU A 625 -21.46 -20.26 -9.00
N ASP A 626 -22.28 -20.57 -8.00
CA ASP A 626 -23.47 -21.41 -8.20
C ASP A 626 -24.53 -20.72 -9.08
N PRO A 627 -24.90 -19.43 -8.87
CA PRO A 627 -25.83 -18.74 -9.77
C PRO A 627 -25.24 -18.53 -11.16
N ALA A 628 -23.93 -18.33 -11.27
CA ALA A 628 -23.28 -18.16 -12.58
C ALA A 628 -23.43 -19.43 -13.44
N PHE A 629 -23.26 -20.62 -12.87
CA PHE A 629 -23.52 -21.90 -13.55
C PHE A 629 -24.97 -22.01 -14.05
N VAL A 630 -25.94 -21.69 -13.19
CA VAL A 630 -27.37 -21.74 -13.55
C VAL A 630 -27.67 -20.78 -14.70
N LEU A 631 -27.12 -19.56 -14.66
CA LEU A 631 -27.25 -18.57 -15.73
C LEU A 631 -26.63 -19.07 -17.04
N THR A 632 -25.44 -19.69 -17.03
CA THR A 632 -24.81 -20.19 -18.28
C THR A 632 -25.58 -21.35 -18.92
N ARG A 633 -26.34 -22.12 -18.14
CA ARG A 633 -27.17 -23.24 -18.60
C ARG A 633 -28.59 -22.85 -19.03
N LYS A 634 -29.16 -21.78 -18.44
CA LYS A 634 -30.58 -21.40 -18.65
C LYS A 634 -30.79 -20.20 -19.58
N LEU A 635 -29.79 -19.35 -19.78
CA LEU A 635 -29.90 -18.20 -20.68
C LEU A 635 -29.81 -18.61 -22.15
N ARG A 636 -30.61 -17.94 -22.98
CA ARG A 636 -30.67 -18.10 -24.45
C ARG A 636 -29.90 -16.96 -25.10
N SER A 637 -28.65 -17.24 -25.49
CA SER A 637 -27.70 -16.28 -26.08
C SER A 637 -28.26 -15.51 -27.27
N GLU A 638 -29.12 -16.17 -28.05
CA GLU A 638 -29.74 -15.66 -29.28
C GLU A 638 -30.73 -14.51 -29.00
N SER A 639 -31.19 -14.39 -27.75
CA SER A 639 -32.06 -13.32 -27.27
C SER A 639 -31.36 -12.32 -26.34
N LEU A 640 -30.13 -12.64 -25.91
CA LEU A 640 -29.44 -11.92 -24.84
C LEU A 640 -28.47 -10.89 -25.41
N GLN A 641 -28.72 -9.62 -25.13
CA GLN A 641 -27.87 -8.50 -25.55
C GLN A 641 -26.66 -8.33 -24.63
N LEU A 642 -26.83 -8.51 -23.33
CA LEU A 642 -25.81 -8.26 -22.31
C LEU A 642 -25.78 -9.33 -21.21
N ILE A 643 -24.57 -9.78 -20.85
CA ILE A 643 -24.30 -10.30 -19.50
C ILE A 643 -23.10 -9.57 -18.89
N ALA A 644 -23.30 -9.03 -17.69
CA ALA A 644 -22.29 -8.31 -16.93
C ALA A 644 -22.04 -9.01 -15.60
N PHE A 645 -20.82 -9.49 -15.39
CA PHE A 645 -20.36 -10.00 -14.10
C PHE A 645 -19.71 -8.86 -13.31
N PHE A 646 -20.19 -8.59 -12.10
CA PHE A 646 -19.57 -7.60 -11.23
C PHE A 646 -18.49 -8.31 -10.40
N THR A 647 -17.26 -8.20 -10.89
CA THR A 647 -16.06 -8.74 -10.25
C THR A 647 -15.36 -7.63 -9.45
N SER A 648 -14.10 -7.81 -9.05
CA SER A 648 -13.41 -6.85 -8.18
C SER A 648 -11.90 -6.87 -8.41
N VAL A 649 -11.27 -5.71 -8.26
CA VAL A 649 -9.80 -5.58 -8.20
C VAL A 649 -9.15 -6.48 -7.14
N ALA A 650 -9.89 -6.85 -6.09
CA ALA A 650 -9.44 -7.83 -5.08
C ALA A 650 -9.24 -9.24 -5.67
N GLY A 651 -9.94 -9.61 -6.74
CA GLY A 651 -9.64 -10.82 -7.52
C GLY A 651 -8.34 -10.68 -8.30
N ARG A 652 -8.29 -9.65 -9.14
CA ARG A 652 -7.21 -9.41 -10.11
C ARG A 652 -5.84 -9.18 -9.48
N TYR A 653 -5.78 -8.47 -8.35
CA TYR A 653 -4.53 -8.09 -7.67
C TYR A 653 -4.40 -8.63 -6.23
N GLY A 654 -5.47 -9.21 -5.68
CA GLY A 654 -5.52 -9.64 -4.29
C GLY A 654 -5.91 -8.53 -3.33
N ASN A 655 -6.39 -8.94 -2.15
CA ASN A 655 -6.47 -8.08 -0.97
C ASN A 655 -6.33 -8.94 0.29
N ARG A 656 -5.69 -8.38 1.32
CA ARG A 656 -5.39 -9.09 2.57
C ARG A 656 -6.67 -9.55 3.26
N GLY A 657 -6.82 -10.85 3.50
CA GLY A 657 -7.99 -11.45 4.14
C GLY A 657 -9.17 -11.73 3.21
N GLN A 658 -9.00 -11.62 1.88
CA GLN A 658 -10.06 -11.75 0.88
C GLN A 658 -9.83 -12.90 -0.12
N ALA A 659 -9.06 -13.93 0.22
CA ALA A 659 -8.64 -14.99 -0.72
C ALA A 659 -9.81 -15.75 -1.40
N ASP A 660 -10.91 -15.95 -0.69
CA ASP A 660 -12.13 -16.59 -1.20
C ASP A 660 -12.94 -15.67 -2.12
N TYR A 661 -13.11 -14.41 -1.73
CA TYR A 661 -13.73 -13.39 -2.56
C TYR A 661 -12.91 -13.15 -3.84
N ALA A 662 -11.58 -13.13 -3.72
CA ALA A 662 -10.67 -13.03 -4.84
C ALA A 662 -10.81 -14.22 -5.80
N ALA A 663 -10.84 -15.44 -5.27
CA ALA A 663 -11.00 -16.66 -6.07
C ALA A 663 -12.34 -16.72 -6.82
N ALA A 664 -13.43 -16.33 -6.15
CA ALA A 664 -14.76 -16.25 -6.77
C ALA A 664 -14.78 -15.27 -7.94
N ASN A 665 -14.17 -14.09 -7.78
CA ASN A 665 -14.14 -13.06 -8.82
C ASN A 665 -13.23 -13.43 -9.99
N GLU A 666 -12.06 -14.03 -9.76
CA GLU A 666 -11.19 -14.49 -10.86
C GLU A 666 -11.84 -15.62 -11.66
N ALA A 667 -12.50 -16.58 -11.02
CA ALA A 667 -13.26 -17.61 -11.73
C ALA A 667 -14.39 -17.02 -12.61
N LEU A 668 -15.06 -15.95 -12.16
CA LEU A 668 -16.01 -15.21 -13.01
C LEU A 668 -15.33 -14.44 -14.16
N ASN A 669 -14.13 -13.87 -13.96
CA ASN A 669 -13.36 -13.25 -15.04
C ASN A 669 -13.05 -14.27 -16.15
N ARG A 670 -12.66 -15.51 -15.81
CA ARG A 670 -12.42 -16.58 -16.82
C ARG A 670 -13.71 -17.07 -17.48
N LEU A 671 -14.79 -17.22 -16.71
CA LEU A 671 -16.11 -17.59 -17.25
C LEU A 671 -16.62 -16.56 -18.25
N ALA A 672 -16.39 -15.26 -18.02
CA ALA A 672 -16.76 -14.21 -18.95
C ALA A 672 -16.01 -14.34 -20.30
N TRP A 673 -14.72 -14.66 -20.30
CA TRP A 673 -13.97 -14.92 -21.54
C TRP A 673 -14.47 -16.15 -22.30
N GLU A 674 -14.80 -17.24 -21.58
CA GLU A 674 -15.40 -18.44 -22.18
C GLU A 674 -16.76 -18.13 -22.83
N LEU A 675 -17.63 -17.42 -22.12
CA LEU A 675 -18.94 -17.01 -22.62
C LEU A 675 -18.83 -16.02 -23.78
N HIS A 676 -17.88 -15.09 -23.76
CA HIS A 676 -17.62 -14.18 -24.88
C HIS A 676 -17.34 -14.94 -26.19
N ARG A 677 -16.64 -16.08 -26.13
CA ARG A 677 -16.36 -16.91 -27.31
C ARG A 677 -17.54 -17.80 -27.72
N ARG A 678 -18.33 -18.28 -26.75
CA ARG A 678 -19.53 -19.10 -27.00
C ARG A 678 -20.71 -18.29 -27.53
N TRP A 679 -20.90 -17.08 -27.04
CA TRP A 679 -22.08 -16.24 -27.29
C TRP A 679 -21.70 -15.06 -28.20
N THR A 680 -21.55 -15.36 -29.50
CA THR A 680 -21.04 -14.42 -30.52
C THR A 680 -21.83 -13.12 -30.61
N ASP A 681 -23.14 -13.18 -30.39
CA ASP A 681 -24.04 -12.02 -30.57
C ASP A 681 -24.35 -11.28 -29.25
N THR A 682 -23.91 -11.82 -28.11
CA THR A 682 -24.07 -11.20 -26.78
C THR A 682 -22.84 -10.37 -26.42
N ARG A 683 -23.03 -9.19 -25.80
CA ARG A 683 -21.95 -8.50 -25.09
C ARG A 683 -21.72 -9.15 -23.74
N VAL A 684 -20.53 -9.73 -23.55
CA VAL A 684 -20.09 -10.30 -22.27
C VAL A 684 -19.01 -9.40 -21.68
N ILE A 685 -19.19 -8.97 -20.43
CA ILE A 685 -18.19 -8.20 -19.68
C ILE A 685 -18.06 -8.70 -18.23
N ALA A 686 -16.84 -8.65 -17.71
CA ALA A 686 -16.54 -8.78 -16.29
C ALA A 686 -15.85 -7.49 -15.82
N VAL A 687 -16.51 -6.74 -14.94
CA VAL A 687 -16.03 -5.45 -14.46
C VAL A 687 -15.39 -5.62 -13.09
N ASN A 688 -14.05 -5.57 -13.07
CA ASN A 688 -13.27 -5.57 -11.84
C ASN A 688 -13.37 -4.18 -11.21
N TRP A 689 -14.39 -3.99 -10.38
CA TRP A 689 -14.61 -2.73 -9.68
C TRP A 689 -13.52 -2.46 -8.65
N GLY A 690 -12.96 -1.26 -8.70
CA GLY A 690 -12.23 -0.64 -7.60
C GLY A 690 -13.12 -0.36 -6.38
N PRO A 691 -12.57 0.21 -5.31
CA PRO A 691 -13.35 0.55 -4.12
C PRO A 691 -14.37 1.65 -4.44
N TRP A 692 -15.60 1.53 -3.93
CA TRP A 692 -16.65 2.53 -4.13
C TRP A 692 -16.81 3.46 -2.94
N ASP A 693 -17.15 4.72 -3.21
CA ASP A 693 -17.63 5.63 -2.18
C ASP A 693 -19.07 5.25 -1.78
N GLY A 694 -19.34 5.13 -0.47
CA GLY A 694 -20.61 4.59 0.04
C GLY A 694 -20.84 3.09 -0.17
N GLY A 695 -19.79 2.28 -0.39
CA GLY A 695 -19.88 0.82 -0.52
C GLY A 695 -19.82 0.04 0.81
N MET A 696 -19.44 -1.25 0.74
CA MET A 696 -19.26 -2.14 1.92
C MET A 696 -18.02 -1.81 2.78
N ALA A 697 -17.35 -0.67 2.56
CA ALA A 697 -16.10 -0.28 3.21
C ALA A 697 -16.34 0.88 4.21
N SER A 698 -15.74 0.80 5.39
CA SER A 698 -15.75 1.90 6.37
C SER A 698 -14.84 3.06 5.96
N GLU A 699 -15.00 4.22 6.60
CA GLU A 699 -14.15 5.40 6.36
C GLU A 699 -12.65 5.13 6.61
N ASP A 700 -12.32 4.30 7.61
CA ASP A 700 -10.95 3.85 7.87
C ASP A 700 -10.39 3.01 6.72
N VAL A 701 -11.19 2.08 6.19
CA VAL A 701 -10.81 1.28 5.02
C VAL A 701 -10.65 2.19 3.80
N GLN A 702 -11.55 3.15 3.58
CA GLN A 702 -11.39 4.14 2.50
C GLN A 702 -10.12 4.98 2.66
N ARG A 703 -9.73 5.37 3.88
CA ARG A 703 -8.48 6.09 4.16
C ARG A 703 -7.26 5.23 3.82
N GLN A 704 -7.20 3.98 4.28
CA GLN A 704 -6.13 3.05 3.93
C GLN A 704 -6.05 2.73 2.43
N LEU A 705 -7.20 2.71 1.73
CA LEU A 705 -7.25 2.55 0.28
C LEU A 705 -6.64 3.77 -0.43
N ARG A 706 -7.01 5.00 -0.01
CA ARG A 706 -6.42 6.24 -0.54
C ARG A 706 -4.90 6.32 -0.30
N GLU A 707 -4.43 5.89 0.87
CA GLU A 707 -3.00 5.78 1.21
C GLU A 707 -2.24 4.81 0.29
N ARG A 708 -2.90 3.77 -0.23
CA ARG A 708 -2.36 2.82 -1.23
C ARG A 708 -2.55 3.29 -2.69
N GLY A 709 -2.94 4.53 -2.91
CA GLY A 709 -3.20 5.10 -4.24
C GLY A 709 -4.50 4.61 -4.90
N LEU A 710 -5.42 4.01 -4.14
CA LEU A 710 -6.73 3.55 -4.62
C LEU A 710 -7.80 4.61 -4.31
N ALA A 711 -8.21 5.37 -5.33
CA ALA A 711 -9.24 6.39 -5.16
C ALA A 711 -10.64 5.73 -5.14
N PRO A 712 -11.50 6.02 -4.14
CA PRO A 712 -12.88 5.58 -4.15
C PRO A 712 -13.65 6.10 -5.38
N ILE A 713 -14.36 5.19 -6.05
CA ILE A 713 -15.23 5.47 -7.19
C ILE A 713 -16.50 6.14 -6.66
N GLY A 714 -16.72 7.41 -7.03
CA GLY A 714 -17.99 8.07 -6.78
C GLY A 714 -19.15 7.38 -7.52
N ILE A 715 -20.31 7.26 -6.87
CA ILE A 715 -21.47 6.50 -7.38
C ILE A 715 -21.82 6.89 -8.82
N ASP A 716 -21.96 8.18 -9.09
CA ASP A 716 -22.38 8.66 -10.42
C ASP A 716 -21.28 8.48 -11.48
N ALA A 717 -20.00 8.59 -11.10
CA ALA A 717 -18.87 8.36 -12.01
C ALA A 717 -18.77 6.90 -12.46
N GLY A 718 -18.99 5.95 -11.54
CA GLY A 718 -19.01 4.52 -11.88
C GLY A 718 -20.31 4.08 -12.58
N CYS A 719 -21.44 4.75 -12.33
CA CYS A 719 -22.64 4.57 -13.15
C CYS A 719 -22.41 5.06 -14.58
N GLY A 720 -21.79 6.24 -14.75
CA GLY A 720 -21.37 6.78 -16.04
C GLY A 720 -20.45 5.81 -16.78
N PHE A 721 -19.37 5.35 -16.14
CA PHE A 721 -18.46 4.32 -16.68
C PHE A 721 -19.20 3.11 -17.25
N PHE A 722 -20.19 2.56 -16.52
CA PHE A 722 -20.92 1.39 -16.99
C PHE A 722 -21.76 1.69 -18.23
N ILE A 723 -22.49 2.82 -18.25
CA ILE A 723 -23.29 3.23 -19.40
C ILE A 723 -22.39 3.54 -20.62
N ASP A 724 -21.27 4.21 -20.41
CA ASP A 724 -20.30 4.54 -21.46
C ASP A 724 -19.62 3.29 -22.04
N GLU A 725 -19.37 2.24 -21.23
CA GLU A 725 -18.85 0.94 -21.69
C GLU A 725 -19.87 0.16 -22.52
N LEU A 726 -21.16 0.22 -22.19
CA LEU A 726 -22.21 -0.39 -23.01
C LEU A 726 -22.35 0.34 -24.36
N ALA A 727 -22.29 1.67 -24.34
CA ALA A 727 -22.40 2.49 -25.54
C ALA A 727 -21.16 2.43 -26.45
N ASN A 728 -19.95 2.47 -25.90
CA ASN A 728 -18.72 2.71 -26.68
C ASN A 728 -17.66 1.60 -26.55
N GLY A 729 -17.84 0.66 -25.61
CA GLY A 729 -16.86 -0.40 -25.35
C GLY A 729 -16.71 -1.38 -26.52
N PRO A 730 -15.48 -1.80 -26.88
CA PRO A 730 -15.28 -2.84 -27.89
C PRO A 730 -15.76 -4.21 -27.38
N ARG A 731 -16.43 -5.01 -28.23
CA ARG A 731 -16.94 -6.35 -27.84
C ARG A 731 -15.84 -7.27 -27.27
N HIS A 732 -14.62 -7.15 -27.80
CA HIS A 732 -13.46 -7.96 -27.42
C HIS A 732 -12.75 -7.51 -26.12
N ASP A 733 -13.16 -6.40 -25.52
CA ASP A 733 -12.74 -6.02 -24.18
C ASP A 733 -13.74 -6.61 -23.17
N VAL A 734 -13.41 -7.79 -22.66
CA VAL A 734 -14.24 -8.60 -21.75
C VAL A 734 -13.89 -8.36 -20.30
N GLU A 735 -12.60 -8.48 -19.94
CA GLU A 735 -12.09 -8.28 -18.58
C GLU A 735 -11.61 -6.83 -18.42
N LEU A 736 -12.42 -6.06 -17.72
CA LEU A 736 -12.25 -4.62 -17.51
C LEU A 736 -11.83 -4.34 -16.07
N VAL A 737 -11.07 -3.27 -15.84
CA VAL A 737 -10.86 -2.68 -14.51
C VAL A 737 -11.40 -1.26 -14.52
N ALA A 738 -12.22 -0.94 -13.52
CA ALA A 738 -12.87 0.35 -13.37
C ALA A 738 -12.37 1.06 -12.10
N GLY A 739 -11.94 2.31 -12.24
CA GLY A 739 -11.46 3.13 -11.13
C GLY A 739 -9.95 3.32 -11.11
N GLN A 740 -9.50 4.39 -10.45
CA GLN A 740 -8.08 4.75 -10.40
C GLN A 740 -7.31 3.90 -9.37
N GLY A 741 -6.15 3.41 -9.80
CA GLY A 741 -5.19 2.72 -8.94
C GLY A 741 -3.89 2.45 -9.68
N PRO A 742 -2.82 1.99 -9.00
CA PRO A 742 -1.53 1.68 -9.60
C PRO A 742 -1.56 0.34 -10.36
N TRP A 743 -2.65 0.04 -11.07
CA TRP A 743 -2.94 -1.29 -11.61
C TRP A 743 -1.86 -1.80 -12.57
N GLY A 744 -1.24 -0.93 -13.38
CA GLY A 744 -0.10 -1.32 -14.22
C GLY A 744 1.11 -1.81 -13.41
N ALA A 745 1.35 -1.22 -12.23
CA ALA A 745 2.44 -1.58 -11.30
C ALA A 745 2.06 -2.71 -10.31
N LEU A 746 0.78 -3.08 -10.24
CA LEU A 746 0.28 -4.26 -9.52
C LEU A 746 0.10 -5.49 -10.45
N ALA A 747 -0.09 -5.25 -11.75
CA ALA A 747 -0.22 -6.28 -12.80
C ALA A 747 1.13 -6.75 -13.34
N GLN A 748 2.09 -5.83 -13.46
CA GLN A 748 3.48 -6.21 -13.40
C GLN A 748 3.76 -6.64 -11.96
N PRO A 749 4.55 -7.69 -11.71
CA PRO A 749 5.02 -7.93 -10.36
C PRO A 749 5.76 -6.68 -9.88
N LEU A 750 5.49 -6.25 -8.64
CA LEU A 750 6.32 -5.28 -7.93
C LEU A 750 7.78 -5.64 -8.23
N PRO A 751 8.56 -4.79 -8.92
CA PRO A 751 9.87 -5.17 -9.48
C PRO A 751 10.70 -5.73 -8.33
N ALA A 752 10.92 -7.06 -8.39
CA ALA A 752 10.99 -7.93 -7.21
C ALA A 752 11.67 -7.20 -6.06
N SER A 753 10.85 -6.76 -5.09
CA SER A 753 11.24 -5.71 -4.14
C SER A 753 12.68 -5.96 -3.74
N THR A 754 13.55 -4.96 -3.91
CA THR A 754 14.94 -5.04 -3.47
C THR A 754 15.03 -4.98 -1.93
N ALA A 755 14.07 -5.63 -1.26
CA ALA A 755 14.25 -6.70 -0.25
C ALA A 755 15.03 -7.94 -0.75
N SER A 756 15.37 -8.03 -2.04
CA SER A 756 16.82 -8.14 -2.33
C SER A 756 17.51 -6.87 -1.83
N ALA A 757 17.61 -6.76 -0.50
CA ALA A 757 18.77 -6.20 0.16
C ALA A 757 19.90 -7.18 -0.17
N SER A 758 20.26 -7.17 -1.45
CA SER A 758 21.39 -7.88 -1.98
C SER A 758 22.55 -7.37 -1.17
N THR A 759 23.20 -8.28 -0.50
CA THR A 759 24.54 -8.08 0.03
C THR A 759 25.58 -7.91 -1.09
N ALA A 760 25.15 -7.59 -2.32
CA ALA A 760 25.92 -6.81 -3.28
C ALA A 760 26.52 -5.60 -2.58
N ARG A 761 27.83 -5.69 -2.40
CA ARG A 761 28.68 -4.69 -1.78
C ARG A 761 28.50 -3.35 -2.49
N GLN A 762 27.87 -2.39 -1.80
CA GLN A 762 27.80 -1.00 -2.24
C GLN A 762 29.23 -0.50 -2.51
N VAL A 763 29.43 0.17 -3.64
CA VAL A 763 30.78 0.46 -4.18
C VAL A 763 31.54 1.46 -3.31
N PHE A 764 30.86 2.51 -2.85
CA PHE A 764 31.47 3.62 -2.09
C PHE A 764 31.10 3.60 -0.59
N VAL A 765 30.15 2.77 -0.17
CA VAL A 765 29.71 2.63 1.23
C VAL A 765 29.90 1.18 1.69
N ARG A 766 31.03 0.93 2.34
CA ARG A 766 31.56 -0.42 2.66
C ARG A 766 31.11 -0.96 4.00
N LYS A 767 30.48 -0.14 4.84
CA LYS A 767 30.07 -0.47 6.21
C LYS A 767 28.59 -0.12 6.40
N PRO A 768 27.84 -0.89 7.21
CA PRO A 768 26.47 -0.54 7.55
C PRO A 768 26.39 0.77 8.35
N ALA A 769 25.31 1.51 8.16
CA ALA A 769 25.04 2.72 8.92
C ALA A 769 24.72 2.40 10.40
N ARG A 770 25.14 3.31 11.29
CA ARG A 770 24.88 3.28 12.73
C ARG A 770 23.76 4.25 13.06
N VAL A 771 22.80 3.79 13.87
CA VAL A 771 21.72 4.63 14.41
C VAL A 771 22.23 5.42 15.62
N GLY A 772 22.06 6.74 15.59
CA GLY A 772 22.36 7.66 16.67
C GLY A 772 21.10 8.19 17.37
N ILE A 773 21.32 8.98 18.42
CA ILE A 773 20.24 9.62 19.21
C ILE A 773 19.35 10.47 18.28
N GLY A 774 18.03 10.30 18.40
CA GLY A 774 17.05 11.00 17.57
C GLY A 774 16.90 10.44 16.14
N GLY A 775 17.28 9.18 15.89
CA GLY A 775 17.10 8.53 14.59
C GLY A 775 18.05 9.02 13.49
N ALA A 776 19.12 9.75 13.86
CA ALA A 776 20.14 10.19 12.92
C ALA A 776 21.03 9.01 12.51
N MET A 777 21.21 8.80 11.21
CA MET A 777 22.05 7.74 10.65
C MET A 777 23.46 8.24 10.42
N SER A 778 24.49 7.42 10.64
CA SER A 778 25.89 7.80 10.34
C SER A 778 26.78 6.62 9.97
N VAL A 779 27.81 6.85 9.13
CA VAL A 779 28.83 5.84 8.81
C VAL A 779 30.21 6.48 8.71
N ASP A 780 31.21 5.83 9.34
CA ASP A 780 32.61 6.27 9.35
C ASP A 780 33.44 5.39 8.40
N GLN A 781 34.08 6.01 7.42
CA GLN A 781 34.89 5.34 6.41
C GLN A 781 36.26 5.99 6.28
N HIS A 782 37.20 5.26 5.67
CA HIS A 782 38.53 5.75 5.35
C HIS A 782 38.73 5.56 3.85
N LEU A 783 39.05 6.64 3.13
CA LEU A 783 39.35 6.62 1.71
C LEU A 783 40.87 6.48 1.52
N SER A 784 41.32 5.54 0.69
CA SER A 784 42.74 5.36 0.40
C SER A 784 42.99 5.01 -1.06
N LEU A 785 44.17 5.30 -1.61
CA LEU A 785 44.51 4.90 -2.99
C LEU A 785 44.58 3.37 -3.17
N GLY A 786 44.78 2.60 -2.10
CA GLY A 786 44.77 1.13 -2.17
C GLY A 786 43.34 0.59 -2.31
N ASP A 787 42.42 1.12 -1.51
CA ASP A 787 41.03 0.71 -1.45
C ASP A 787 40.17 1.30 -2.58
N ASP A 788 40.38 2.57 -2.91
CA ASP A 788 39.54 3.39 -3.79
C ASP A 788 40.32 3.79 -5.05
N PRO A 789 40.57 2.86 -5.99
CA PRO A 789 41.50 3.09 -7.10
C PRO A 789 41.07 4.20 -8.05
N TRP A 790 39.77 4.52 -8.10
CA TRP A 790 39.17 5.62 -8.84
C TRP A 790 39.66 7.01 -8.39
N LEU A 791 40.23 7.15 -7.18
CA LEU A 791 40.89 8.39 -6.75
C LEU A 791 42.09 8.76 -7.64
N ARG A 792 42.71 7.79 -8.33
CA ARG A 792 43.77 8.06 -9.33
C ARG A 792 43.23 8.68 -10.62
N ASP A 793 41.93 8.56 -10.87
CA ASP A 793 41.29 9.05 -12.10
C ASP A 793 40.78 10.50 -11.97
N HIS A 794 40.88 11.12 -10.79
CA HIS A 794 40.53 12.53 -10.57
C HIS A 794 41.54 13.21 -9.63
N VAL A 795 42.58 13.79 -10.23
CA VAL A 795 43.70 14.44 -9.55
C VAL A 795 43.77 15.91 -9.97
N ILE A 796 43.73 16.82 -8.99
CA ILE A 796 43.74 18.29 -9.19
C ILE A 796 44.95 18.88 -8.47
N ASP A 797 45.74 19.69 -9.16
CA ASP A 797 46.97 20.32 -8.64
C ASP A 797 47.89 19.28 -7.93
N GLY A 798 48.01 18.08 -8.52
CA GLY A 798 48.80 16.96 -7.98
C GLY A 798 48.18 16.18 -6.81
N GLN A 799 46.96 16.50 -6.37
CA GLN A 799 46.29 15.86 -5.23
C GLN A 799 45.03 15.10 -5.68
N PRO A 800 44.79 13.86 -5.20
CA PRO A 800 43.51 13.17 -5.39
C PRO A 800 42.35 13.96 -4.77
N VAL A 801 41.26 14.13 -5.53
CA VAL A 801 40.05 14.86 -5.08
C VAL A 801 38.82 14.05 -5.43
N VAL A 802 37.85 13.94 -4.51
CA VAL A 802 36.58 13.27 -4.81
C VAL A 802 35.72 14.16 -5.74
N PRO A 803 35.36 13.71 -6.96
CA PRO A 803 34.53 14.49 -7.87
C PRO A 803 33.06 14.48 -7.43
N LEU A 804 32.31 15.51 -7.84
CA LEU A 804 30.94 15.75 -7.40
C LEU A 804 29.99 14.57 -7.70
N GLY A 805 30.15 13.91 -8.86
CA GLY A 805 29.35 12.73 -9.23
C GLY A 805 29.55 11.54 -8.29
N ILE A 806 30.79 11.28 -7.86
CA ILE A 806 31.09 10.22 -6.87
C ILE A 806 30.61 10.62 -5.48
N ALA A 807 30.73 11.90 -5.10
CA ALA A 807 30.18 12.38 -3.83
C ALA A 807 28.65 12.22 -3.76
N LEU A 808 27.94 12.53 -4.85
CA LEU A 808 26.49 12.31 -4.97
C LEU A 808 26.15 10.82 -4.81
N GLU A 809 26.78 9.95 -5.59
CA GLU A 809 26.50 8.50 -5.55
C GLU A 809 26.88 7.86 -4.19
N THR A 810 27.94 8.34 -3.54
CA THR A 810 28.31 7.91 -2.18
C THR A 810 27.22 8.27 -1.16
N MET A 811 26.70 9.51 -1.23
CA MET A 811 25.57 9.94 -0.39
C MET A 811 24.29 9.18 -0.72
N ALA A 812 24.03 8.88 -2.00
CA ALA A 812 22.88 8.10 -2.43
C ALA A 812 22.93 6.65 -1.92
N GLN A 813 24.07 5.96 -2.03
CA GLN A 813 24.26 4.60 -1.50
C GLN A 813 24.05 4.55 0.01
N PHE A 814 24.59 5.55 0.74
CA PHE A 814 24.39 5.66 2.18
C PHE A 814 22.92 5.85 2.58
N VAL A 815 22.16 6.68 1.85
CA VAL A 815 20.72 6.87 2.08
C VAL A 815 19.94 5.59 1.74
N ALA A 816 20.17 4.98 0.57
CA ALA A 816 19.49 3.74 0.18
C ALA A 816 19.77 2.58 1.16
N GLY A 817 21.00 2.49 1.70
CA GLY A 817 21.35 1.52 2.74
C GLY A 817 20.79 1.84 4.14
N SER A 818 20.36 3.09 4.37
CA SER A 818 19.82 3.55 5.66
C SER A 818 18.28 3.59 5.70
N TRP A 819 17.61 3.63 4.55
CA TRP A 819 16.15 3.56 4.41
C TRP A 819 15.73 2.44 3.44
N PRO A 820 15.79 1.16 3.84
CA PRO A 820 15.34 0.03 3.01
C PRO A 820 13.88 0.16 2.60
N GLY A 821 13.55 -0.30 1.38
CA GLY A 821 12.21 -0.20 0.80
C GLY A 821 11.88 1.14 0.14
N TRP A 822 12.72 2.16 0.32
CA TRP A 822 12.57 3.47 -0.33
C TRP A 822 13.51 3.63 -1.53
N GLN A 823 13.02 4.27 -2.59
CA GLN A 823 13.81 4.61 -3.79
C GLN A 823 14.14 6.10 -3.81
N ILE A 824 15.37 6.45 -4.18
CA ILE A 824 15.78 7.85 -4.33
C ILE A 824 15.24 8.37 -5.67
N ALA A 825 14.21 9.21 -5.61
CA ALA A 825 13.64 9.86 -6.79
C ALA A 825 14.37 11.17 -7.14
N GLU A 826 14.96 11.84 -6.14
CA GLU A 826 15.49 13.18 -6.32
C GLU A 826 16.65 13.51 -5.37
N VAL A 827 17.60 14.32 -5.86
CA VAL A 827 18.58 15.04 -5.04
C VAL A 827 18.32 16.54 -5.20
N ARG A 828 18.17 17.26 -4.09
CA ARG A 828 17.99 18.71 -4.00
C ARG A 828 19.18 19.35 -3.33
N ASP A 829 19.53 20.55 -3.80
CA ASP A 829 20.53 21.43 -3.19
C ASP A 829 21.84 20.71 -2.85
N LEU A 830 22.38 19.97 -3.82
CA LEU A 830 23.70 19.36 -3.70
C LEU A 830 24.75 20.45 -3.79
N ARG A 831 25.41 20.77 -2.68
CA ARG A 831 26.50 21.77 -2.60
C ARG A 831 27.84 21.09 -2.37
N MET A 832 28.86 21.54 -3.08
CA MET A 832 30.26 21.34 -2.71
C MET A 832 30.73 22.59 -1.96
N LEU A 833 30.85 22.47 -0.64
CA LEU A 833 31.25 23.56 0.25
C LEU A 833 32.79 23.70 0.30
N ALA A 834 33.49 22.57 0.25
CA ALA A 834 34.94 22.50 0.14
C ALA A 834 35.38 21.22 -0.60
N PRO A 835 36.50 21.23 -1.35
CA PRO A 835 36.98 20.04 -2.03
C PRO A 835 37.49 18.99 -1.04
N LEU A 836 36.94 17.78 -1.10
CA LEU A 836 37.46 16.61 -0.37
C LEU A 836 38.73 16.10 -1.06
N ARG A 837 39.89 16.59 -0.57
CA ARG A 837 41.23 16.11 -0.93
C ARG A 837 41.57 14.86 -0.11
N VAL A 838 42.16 13.85 -0.74
CA VAL A 838 42.60 12.60 -0.09
C VAL A 838 44.13 12.54 -0.13
N ASP A 839 44.77 12.34 1.02
CA ASP A 839 46.23 12.24 1.08
C ASP A 839 46.71 10.95 0.37
N PRO A 840 47.70 11.02 -0.55
CA PRO A 840 48.17 9.83 -1.27
C PRO A 840 48.76 8.72 -0.41
N GLU A 841 49.32 9.04 0.76
CA GLU A 841 49.96 8.08 1.67
C GLU A 841 49.08 7.76 2.89
N LEU A 842 48.43 8.78 3.46
CA LEU A 842 47.66 8.67 4.71
C LEU A 842 46.15 8.49 4.51
N GLY A 843 45.64 8.68 3.28
CA GLY A 843 44.21 8.62 2.99
C GLY A 843 43.41 9.78 3.59
N ALA A 844 42.10 9.56 3.80
CA ALA A 844 41.22 10.52 4.45
C ALA A 844 40.10 9.83 5.24
N ASP A 845 39.97 10.18 6.52
CA ASP A 845 38.82 9.77 7.34
C ASP A 845 37.60 10.63 7.01
N VAL A 846 36.50 9.98 6.66
CA VAL A 846 35.27 10.61 6.22
C VAL A 846 34.06 10.04 6.95
N GLN A 847 33.05 10.87 7.15
CA GLN A 847 31.81 10.51 7.81
C GLN A 847 30.62 11.02 7.00
N LEU A 848 29.66 10.14 6.73
CA LEU A 848 28.34 10.55 6.27
C LEU A 848 27.39 10.60 7.46
N ARG A 849 26.54 11.62 7.51
CA ARG A 849 25.45 11.76 8.49
C ARG A 849 24.16 12.10 7.77
N ALA A 850 23.07 11.42 8.10
CA ALA A 850 21.75 11.67 7.54
C ALA A 850 20.69 11.84 8.62
N ARG A 851 19.69 12.69 8.35
CA ARG A 851 18.51 12.87 9.20
C ARG A 851 17.27 12.92 8.33
N ALA A 852 16.26 12.13 8.69
CA ALA A 852 14.93 12.25 8.11
C ALA A 852 14.29 13.59 8.53
N GLY A 853 13.55 14.23 7.62
CA GLY A 853 12.69 15.36 7.94
C GLY A 853 11.51 14.94 8.82
N THR A 854 11.10 15.83 9.73
CA THR A 854 9.99 15.61 10.68
C THR A 854 8.61 15.72 10.06
N HIS A 855 8.52 16.16 8.80
CA HIS A 855 7.31 16.26 8.02
C HIS A 855 7.53 15.54 6.69
N SER A 856 6.62 14.64 6.33
CA SER A 856 6.60 13.90 5.08
C SER A 856 5.25 14.04 4.39
N GLU A 857 5.24 14.08 3.07
CA GLU A 857 4.03 13.93 2.26
C GLU A 857 3.73 12.43 2.11
N ALA A 858 2.47 12.05 1.89
CA ALA A 858 2.13 10.64 1.67
C ALA A 858 2.93 10.06 0.48
N GLY A 859 3.67 8.97 0.72
CA GLY A 859 4.55 8.35 -0.27
C GLY A 859 5.85 9.11 -0.60
N SER A 860 6.23 10.13 0.19
CA SER A 860 7.47 10.91 -0.03
C SER A 860 8.20 11.28 1.27
N GLN A 861 9.42 10.75 1.46
CA GLN A 861 10.26 11.03 2.63
C GLN A 861 11.46 11.92 2.25
N HIS A 862 11.67 13.00 3.01
CA HIS A 862 12.84 13.87 2.86
C HIS A 862 13.97 13.45 3.81
N VAL A 863 15.21 13.42 3.31
CA VAL A 863 16.41 13.07 4.09
C VAL A 863 17.53 14.05 3.79
N SER A 864 17.97 14.81 4.80
CA SER A 864 19.13 15.70 4.69
C SER A 864 20.43 14.95 5.01
N VAL A 865 21.44 15.08 4.15
CA VAL A 865 22.73 14.38 4.24
C VAL A 865 23.89 15.36 4.24
N GLN A 866 24.87 15.09 5.10
CA GLN A 866 26.16 15.78 5.15
C GLN A 866 27.27 14.75 4.98
N TYR A 867 28.25 15.06 4.12
CA TYR A 867 29.46 14.28 3.91
C TYR A 867 30.67 15.13 4.33
N GLY A 868 31.28 14.79 5.45
CA GLY A 868 32.24 15.64 6.16
C GLY A 868 33.25 14.86 6.98
N SER A 869 34.09 15.57 7.73
CA SER A 869 35.06 14.97 8.64
C SER A 869 34.37 14.38 9.88
N PRO A 870 34.84 13.25 10.43
CA PRO A 870 34.35 12.73 11.72
C PRO A 870 34.72 13.65 12.91
N LYS A 871 35.71 14.54 12.75
CA LYS A 871 36.12 15.50 13.79
C LYS A 871 35.03 16.55 14.01
N ARG A 872 34.62 16.76 15.27
CA ARG A 872 33.62 17.79 15.63
C ARG A 872 34.16 19.20 15.31
N GLY A 873 33.28 20.09 14.87
CA GLY A 873 33.61 21.48 14.57
C GLY A 873 34.22 21.73 13.19
N VAL A 874 34.35 20.71 12.34
CA VAL A 874 34.75 20.85 10.93
C VAL A 874 33.49 20.91 10.06
N GLU A 875 33.44 21.85 9.12
CA GLU A 875 32.36 21.95 8.15
C GLU A 875 32.34 20.74 7.19
N PRO A 876 31.16 20.31 6.69
CA PRO A 876 31.09 19.23 5.72
C PRO A 876 31.64 19.68 4.35
N TRP A 877 32.22 18.74 3.60
CA TRP A 877 32.68 18.98 2.23
C TRP A 877 31.52 19.05 1.24
N PHE A 878 30.53 18.18 1.44
CA PHE A 878 29.30 18.14 0.64
C PHE A 878 28.05 18.08 1.51
N GLN A 879 26.97 18.65 1.02
CA GLN A 879 25.63 18.61 1.61
C GLN A 879 24.60 18.41 0.50
N ALA A 880 23.55 17.63 0.76
CA ALA A 880 22.40 17.51 -0.12
C ALA A 880 21.13 17.09 0.65
N SER A 881 19.96 17.31 0.07
CA SER A 881 18.68 16.79 0.55
C SER A 881 18.09 15.81 -0.45
N PHE A 882 17.87 14.58 -0.04
CA PHE A 882 17.31 13.51 -0.87
C PHE A 882 15.79 13.47 -0.70
N VAL A 883 15.07 13.21 -1.80
CA VAL A 883 13.63 12.90 -1.78
C VAL A 883 13.46 11.45 -2.16
N LEU A 884 12.88 10.70 -1.24
CA LEU A 884 12.61 9.28 -1.35
C LEU A 884 11.15 9.07 -1.73
N ARG A 885 10.88 8.09 -2.58
CA ARG A 885 9.53 7.61 -2.95
C ARG A 885 9.53 6.09 -2.98
N GLU A 886 8.37 5.46 -2.81
CA GLU A 886 8.26 4.00 -2.92
C GLU A 886 8.50 3.50 -4.36
N VAL A 887 8.08 4.32 -5.34
CA VAL A 887 8.22 4.05 -6.78
C VAL A 887 8.77 5.28 -7.49
N LEU A 888 9.68 5.08 -8.45
CA LEU A 888 10.18 6.15 -9.32
C LEU A 888 9.12 6.56 -10.35
N SER A 889 9.15 7.83 -10.77
CA SER A 889 8.30 8.28 -11.88
C SER A 889 8.78 7.68 -13.20
N ALA A 890 7.83 7.31 -14.07
CA ALA A 890 8.13 6.92 -15.45
C ALA A 890 8.88 8.05 -16.19
N PRO A 891 9.75 7.73 -17.17
CA PRO A 891 10.51 8.73 -17.93
C PRO A 891 9.64 9.83 -18.51
N ALA A 892 9.97 11.08 -18.18
CA ALA A 892 9.32 12.25 -18.77
C ALA A 892 9.86 12.53 -20.18
N THR A 893 9.08 13.24 -20.99
CA THR A 893 9.55 13.77 -22.28
C THR A 893 10.68 14.80 -22.06
N PRO A 894 11.79 14.75 -22.81
CA PRO A 894 12.83 15.78 -22.78
C PRO A 894 12.24 17.18 -23.05
N ARG A 895 12.71 18.18 -22.29
CA ARG A 895 12.27 19.58 -22.33
C ARG A 895 13.29 20.49 -23.01
N LEU A 896 14.58 20.13 -22.96
CA LEU A 896 15.64 20.92 -23.59
C LEU A 896 15.69 20.66 -25.09
N ALA A 897 15.61 21.73 -25.88
CA ALA A 897 15.78 21.64 -27.32
C ALA A 897 17.21 21.21 -27.69
N SER A 898 17.34 20.28 -28.64
CA SER A 898 18.62 19.92 -29.24
C SER A 898 19.24 21.12 -29.96
N LEU A 899 20.56 21.28 -29.82
CA LEU A 899 21.32 22.36 -30.43
C LEU A 899 21.85 21.92 -31.80
N THR A 900 21.85 22.83 -32.77
CA THR A 900 22.08 22.54 -34.20
C THR A 900 23.26 23.27 -34.83
N GLU A 901 24.01 24.06 -34.06
CA GLU A 901 25.25 24.71 -34.50
C GLU A 901 26.44 23.76 -34.32
N LEU A 902 27.20 23.53 -35.41
CA LEU A 902 28.01 22.33 -35.60
C LEU A 902 29.50 22.65 -35.87
N GLU A 903 30.33 22.50 -34.85
CA GLU A 903 31.65 21.88 -35.01
C GLU A 903 31.78 20.77 -33.95
N PRO A 904 31.74 19.48 -34.34
CA PRO A 904 31.86 18.38 -33.38
C PRO A 904 33.31 18.23 -32.93
N ILE A 905 33.53 18.09 -31.62
CA ILE A 905 34.86 17.84 -31.04
C ILE A 905 35.02 16.35 -30.72
N ASP A 906 36.14 15.78 -31.15
CA ASP A 906 36.53 14.43 -30.79
C ASP A 906 36.79 14.31 -29.27
N ALA A 907 36.27 13.24 -28.64
CA ALA A 907 36.44 13.08 -27.20
C ALA A 907 37.90 12.84 -26.80
N GLY A 908 38.71 12.20 -27.66
CA GLY A 908 40.14 12.06 -27.46
C GLY A 908 40.85 13.42 -27.45
N GLU A 909 40.50 14.32 -28.36
CA GLU A 909 40.99 15.71 -28.34
C GLU A 909 40.54 16.45 -27.07
N ALA A 910 39.28 16.33 -26.67
CA ALA A 910 38.76 16.95 -25.46
C ALA A 910 39.52 16.49 -24.19
N TYR A 911 39.80 15.20 -24.06
CA TYR A 911 40.63 14.64 -22.97
C TYR A 911 42.12 14.98 -23.10
N ALA A 912 42.65 15.11 -24.31
CA ALA A 912 44.06 15.48 -24.52
C ALA A 912 44.35 16.97 -24.25
N ARG A 913 43.39 17.86 -24.47
CA ARG A 913 43.57 19.31 -24.39
C ARG A 913 42.92 19.96 -23.17
N HIS A 914 41.70 19.55 -22.79
CA HIS A 914 40.88 20.30 -21.83
C HIS A 914 40.55 19.53 -20.54
N LEU A 915 40.46 18.19 -20.56
CA LEU A 915 39.88 17.42 -19.45
C LEU A 915 40.88 16.50 -18.73
N CYS A 916 41.20 16.82 -17.48
CA CYS A 916 42.11 16.09 -16.59
C CYS A 916 41.58 14.77 -15.98
N ARG A 917 40.73 14.00 -16.70
CA ARG A 917 40.12 12.76 -16.19
C ARG A 917 40.90 11.51 -16.58
N GLY A 918 41.02 10.58 -15.64
CA GLY A 918 41.50 9.21 -15.86
C GLY A 918 40.41 8.25 -16.34
N GLU A 919 40.79 7.00 -16.60
CA GLU A 919 40.05 6.05 -17.43
C GLU A 919 38.60 5.82 -16.98
N ARG A 920 38.36 5.64 -15.67
CA ARG A 920 37.02 5.37 -15.11
C ARG A 920 36.02 6.51 -15.24
N LEU A 921 36.49 7.73 -15.48
CA LEU A 921 35.68 8.94 -15.63
C LEU A 921 35.62 9.44 -17.09
N ARG A 922 36.22 8.70 -18.04
CA ARG A 922 36.16 9.01 -19.47
C ARG A 922 34.90 8.45 -20.12
N CYS A 923 33.77 9.11 -19.85
CA CYS A 923 32.46 8.73 -20.40
C CYS A 923 32.13 9.42 -21.75
N LEU A 924 32.78 10.52 -22.12
CA LEU A 924 32.54 11.19 -23.42
C LEU A 924 32.99 10.28 -24.57
N GLN A 925 32.06 9.98 -25.49
CA GLN A 925 32.34 9.33 -26.77
C GLN A 925 32.57 10.37 -27.88
N ARG A 926 31.77 11.43 -27.91
CA ARG A 926 31.90 12.57 -28.83
C ARG A 926 31.16 13.79 -28.27
N ILE A 927 31.64 14.99 -28.56
CA ILE A 927 30.87 16.23 -28.39
C ILE A 927 30.24 16.54 -29.75
N ASP A 928 28.91 16.44 -29.84
CA ASP A 928 28.15 16.55 -31.07
C ASP A 928 27.91 18.01 -31.49
N ALA A 929 27.78 18.92 -30.53
CA ALA A 929 27.59 20.36 -30.76
C ALA A 929 28.15 21.22 -29.61
N LEU A 930 28.64 22.42 -29.95
CA LEU A 930 29.05 23.49 -29.02
C LEU A 930 28.47 24.82 -29.53
N ALA A 931 27.22 25.09 -29.18
CA ALA A 931 26.53 26.33 -29.54
C ALA A 931 26.85 27.47 -28.56
N ALA A 932 26.52 28.71 -28.92
CA ALA A 932 26.73 29.88 -28.07
C ALA A 932 25.95 29.86 -26.74
N ASN A 933 24.95 28.97 -26.60
CA ASN A 933 24.09 28.84 -25.42
C ASN A 933 24.08 27.42 -24.81
N GLY A 934 24.96 26.51 -25.25
CA GLY A 934 24.91 25.13 -24.76
C GLY A 934 25.83 24.15 -25.50
N ALA A 935 25.75 22.89 -25.09
CA ALA A 935 26.51 21.79 -25.67
C ALA A 935 25.67 20.51 -25.74
N VAL A 936 25.99 19.65 -26.69
CA VAL A 936 25.42 18.28 -26.81
C VAL A 936 26.57 17.29 -26.91
N ALA A 937 26.51 16.19 -26.15
CA ALA A 937 27.53 15.15 -26.19
C ALA A 937 26.92 13.75 -26.05
N ARG A 938 27.56 12.77 -26.70
CA ARG A 938 27.25 11.36 -26.54
C ARG A 938 28.16 10.74 -25.48
N LEU A 939 27.54 10.05 -24.54
CA LEU A 939 28.17 9.45 -23.36
C LEU A 939 28.00 7.93 -23.35
N GLN A 940 29.02 7.25 -22.82
CA GLN A 940 28.94 5.86 -22.41
C GLN A 940 28.71 5.80 -20.90
N PRO A 941 27.57 5.25 -20.42
CA PRO A 941 27.38 4.95 -19.00
C PRO A 941 28.50 4.04 -18.46
N SER A 942 28.89 4.32 -17.22
CA SER A 942 29.87 3.52 -16.48
C SER A 942 29.20 2.30 -15.82
N ARG A 943 30.02 1.40 -15.29
CA ARG A 943 29.56 0.20 -14.58
C ARG A 943 30.24 0.06 -13.24
N ALA A 944 29.54 -0.45 -12.23
CA ALA A 944 30.09 -0.68 -10.89
C ALA A 944 31.40 -1.50 -10.93
N GLN A 945 31.50 -2.50 -11.82
CA GLN A 945 32.70 -3.33 -12.00
C GLN A 945 33.95 -2.53 -12.38
N GLN A 946 33.81 -1.37 -13.03
CA GLN A 946 34.95 -0.51 -13.39
C GLN A 946 35.56 0.15 -12.14
N PHE A 947 34.75 0.42 -11.12
CA PHE A 947 35.15 1.09 -9.87
C PHE A 947 35.48 0.08 -8.76
N CYS A 948 34.79 -1.07 -8.73
CA CYS A 948 35.03 -2.19 -7.82
C CYS A 948 34.72 -3.51 -8.54
N ALA A 949 35.76 -4.29 -8.89
CA ALA A 949 35.66 -5.46 -9.77
C ALA A 949 34.66 -6.52 -9.30
N ASP A 950 34.54 -6.74 -7.98
CA ASP A 950 33.67 -7.74 -7.38
C ASP A 950 32.20 -7.28 -7.23
N SER A 951 31.86 -6.04 -7.61
CA SER A 951 30.51 -5.52 -7.42
C SER A 951 29.56 -5.94 -8.53
N THR A 952 28.37 -6.42 -8.16
CA THR A 952 27.23 -6.69 -9.05
C THR A 952 26.14 -5.61 -8.94
N ALA A 953 26.40 -4.52 -8.20
CA ALA A 953 25.43 -3.45 -7.98
C ALA A 953 25.16 -2.62 -9.26
N ASN A 954 23.93 -2.15 -9.40
CA ASN A 954 23.59 -1.08 -10.34
C ASN A 954 23.79 0.28 -9.66
N TRP A 955 24.15 1.31 -10.43
CA TRP A 955 24.27 2.67 -9.91
C TRP A 955 22.90 3.23 -9.51
N LEU A 956 22.84 3.96 -8.39
CA LEU A 956 21.67 4.78 -8.07
C LEU A 956 21.68 6.05 -8.94
N PHE A 957 22.86 6.66 -9.07
CA PHE A 957 23.21 7.69 -10.03
C PHE A 957 24.57 7.35 -10.63
N ASP A 958 24.68 7.30 -11.96
CA ASP A 958 25.96 6.98 -12.60
C ASP A 958 27.00 8.09 -12.33
N PRO A 959 28.09 7.81 -11.60
CA PRO A 959 29.02 8.84 -11.17
C PRO A 959 29.79 9.47 -12.34
N ALA A 960 30.01 8.72 -13.44
CA ALA A 960 30.69 9.22 -14.63
C ALA A 960 29.76 10.08 -15.50
N LEU A 961 28.48 9.71 -15.62
CA LEU A 961 27.49 10.57 -16.31
C LEU A 961 27.30 11.89 -15.56
N LEU A 962 27.25 11.88 -14.24
CA LEU A 962 27.14 13.13 -13.45
C LEU A 962 28.43 13.97 -13.48
N ASP A 963 29.63 13.38 -13.52
CA ASP A 963 30.87 14.16 -13.73
C ASP A 963 30.90 14.81 -15.13
N ALA A 964 30.29 14.19 -16.14
CA ALA A 964 30.22 14.73 -17.50
C ALA A 964 29.56 16.13 -17.56
N LEU A 965 28.67 16.49 -16.62
CA LEU A 965 28.13 17.85 -16.49
C LEU A 965 29.20 18.91 -16.29
N THR A 966 30.25 18.56 -15.52
CA THR A 966 31.39 19.44 -15.26
C THR A 966 32.39 19.36 -16.41
N GLN A 967 32.58 18.18 -17.02
CA GLN A 967 33.46 18.02 -18.17
C GLN A 967 32.98 18.87 -19.36
N LEU A 968 31.69 18.76 -19.72
CA LEU A 968 31.12 19.46 -20.86
C LEU A 968 31.08 20.98 -20.65
N ALA A 969 30.73 21.43 -19.43
CA ALA A 969 30.82 22.83 -19.05
C ALA A 969 32.24 23.40 -19.14
N PHE A 970 33.26 22.60 -18.80
CA PHE A 970 34.66 23.02 -18.88
C PHE A 970 35.14 23.15 -20.34
N VAL A 971 34.80 22.21 -21.22
CA VAL A 971 35.12 22.31 -22.65
C VAL A 971 34.40 23.51 -23.27
N TRP A 972 33.11 23.68 -22.99
CA TRP A 972 32.32 24.79 -23.51
C TRP A 972 32.88 26.16 -23.07
N ALA A 973 33.20 26.33 -21.78
CA ALA A 973 33.77 27.58 -21.26
C ALA A 973 35.18 27.87 -21.82
N GLN A 974 36.00 26.83 -22.03
CA GLN A 974 37.31 26.98 -22.65
C GLN A 974 37.19 27.47 -24.10
N GLN A 975 36.27 26.90 -24.88
CA GLN A 975 36.09 27.25 -26.30
C GLN A 975 35.41 28.62 -26.47
N GLN A 976 34.32 28.90 -25.74
CA GLN A 976 33.56 30.14 -25.89
C GLN A 976 34.19 31.36 -25.17
N HIS A 977 34.96 31.12 -24.10
CA HIS A 977 35.40 32.19 -23.19
C HIS A 977 36.87 32.12 -22.76
N GLN A 978 37.65 31.13 -23.21
CA GLN A 978 39.04 30.91 -22.75
C GLN A 978 39.18 30.83 -21.22
N GLN A 979 38.16 30.30 -20.55
CA GLN A 979 38.06 30.20 -19.10
C GLN A 979 37.72 28.76 -18.68
N GLY A 980 38.24 28.32 -17.55
CA GLY A 980 37.88 27.04 -16.95
C GLY A 980 36.70 27.19 -15.98
N VAL A 981 36.17 26.05 -15.51
CA VAL A 981 35.09 26.04 -14.51
C VAL A 981 35.40 25.15 -13.32
N GLN A 982 34.79 25.48 -12.18
CA GLN A 982 34.72 24.64 -11.00
C GLN A 982 33.25 24.49 -10.57
N PRO A 983 32.72 23.28 -10.37
CA PRO A 983 31.33 23.11 -9.95
C PRO A 983 31.14 23.61 -8.52
N LEU A 984 29.96 24.11 -8.19
CA LEU A 984 29.62 24.63 -6.85
C LEU A 984 28.36 23.98 -6.29
N ARG A 985 27.29 23.96 -7.09
CA ARG A 985 25.98 23.45 -6.68
C ARG A 985 25.25 22.78 -7.84
N ILE A 986 24.41 21.81 -7.52
CA ILE A 986 23.33 21.34 -8.38
C ILE A 986 22.02 21.48 -7.60
N GLY A 987 21.14 22.37 -8.04
CA GLY A 987 19.89 22.67 -7.36
C GLY A 987 18.92 21.49 -7.35
N ARG A 988 18.82 20.73 -8.45
CA ARG A 988 17.93 19.56 -8.54
C ARG A 988 18.44 18.51 -9.53
N VAL A 989 18.48 17.24 -9.12
CA VAL A 989 18.64 16.06 -9.98
C VAL A 989 17.42 15.16 -9.78
N ARG A 990 16.61 14.95 -10.82
CA ARG A 990 15.53 13.93 -10.83
C ARG A 990 16.03 12.66 -11.51
N ARG A 991 15.67 11.50 -10.95
CA ARG A 991 15.86 10.17 -11.53
C ARG A 991 14.52 9.58 -11.94
N TYR A 992 14.48 8.96 -13.11
CA TYR A 992 13.30 8.26 -13.64
C TYR A 992 13.51 6.74 -13.64
N ASP A 993 12.40 6.00 -13.79
CA ASP A 993 12.41 4.54 -13.76
C ASP A 993 13.09 3.89 -14.98
N GLY A 994 13.66 2.69 -14.77
CA GLY A 994 14.35 1.86 -15.75
C GLY A 994 15.87 2.06 -15.79
N ALA A 995 16.58 0.98 -16.15
CA ALA A 995 18.04 0.99 -16.22
C ALA A 995 18.57 1.77 -17.44
N THR A 996 19.67 2.50 -17.25
CA THR A 996 20.40 3.17 -18.34
C THR A 996 21.21 2.14 -19.12
N VAL A 997 20.67 1.65 -20.24
CA VAL A 997 21.30 0.63 -21.09
C VAL A 997 21.74 1.23 -22.43
N GLY A 998 23.02 1.10 -22.76
CA GLY A 998 23.62 1.64 -24.00
C GLY A 998 24.01 3.12 -23.88
N PRO A 999 24.45 3.77 -24.98
CA PRO A 999 24.86 5.17 -24.97
C PRO A 999 23.72 6.14 -24.62
N VAL A 1000 24.09 7.27 -24.03
CA VAL A 1000 23.19 8.34 -23.58
C VAL A 1000 23.59 9.65 -24.23
N THR A 1001 22.62 10.47 -24.62
CA THR A 1001 22.84 11.84 -25.09
C THR A 1001 22.66 12.80 -23.93
N LEU A 1002 23.70 13.58 -23.63
CA LEU A 1002 23.65 14.71 -22.71
C LEU A 1002 23.39 15.99 -23.53
N VAL A 1003 22.28 16.66 -23.25
CA VAL A 1003 22.00 18.03 -23.70
C VAL A 1003 22.16 18.96 -22.50
N GLN A 1004 22.99 20.00 -22.62
CA GLN A 1004 23.24 20.95 -21.55
C GLN A 1004 23.14 22.39 -22.09
N HIS A 1005 22.26 23.20 -21.51
CA HIS A 1005 22.11 24.63 -21.85
C HIS A 1005 22.80 25.47 -20.78
N PHE A 1006 23.50 26.51 -21.20
CA PHE A 1006 24.31 27.38 -20.33
C PHE A 1006 23.80 28.83 -20.35
N THR A 1007 23.76 29.44 -19.18
CA THR A 1007 23.49 30.86 -18.97
C THR A 1007 24.61 31.46 -18.12
N ARG A 1008 25.25 32.52 -18.60
CA ARG A 1008 26.29 33.24 -17.89
C ARG A 1008 25.71 34.51 -17.26
N ASP A 1009 26.05 34.78 -16.01
CA ASP A 1009 25.70 36.06 -15.37
C ASP A 1009 26.58 37.18 -15.98
N ILE A 1010 25.96 38.25 -16.49
CA ILE A 1010 26.60 39.25 -17.38
C ILE A 1010 27.87 39.88 -16.77
N ASP A 1011 27.84 40.17 -15.47
CA ASP A 1011 28.95 40.75 -14.69
C ASP A 1011 29.52 39.76 -13.64
N GLY A 1012 29.17 38.47 -13.73
CA GLY A 1012 29.39 37.48 -12.68
C GLY A 1012 30.53 36.49 -12.92
N ASP A 1013 31.00 35.88 -11.82
CA ASP A 1013 31.90 34.71 -11.82
C ASP A 1013 31.15 33.38 -11.98
N ARG A 1014 29.86 33.41 -12.40
CA ARG A 1014 28.95 32.25 -12.42
C ARG A 1014 28.55 31.82 -13.81
N LEU A 1015 28.64 30.51 -14.03
CA LEU A 1015 28.07 29.80 -15.17
C LEU A 1015 26.97 28.86 -14.66
N ARG A 1016 25.72 29.20 -14.99
CA ARG A 1016 24.53 28.41 -14.65
C ARG A 1016 24.14 27.51 -15.81
N GLY A 1017 23.35 26.47 -15.56
CA GLY A 1017 22.79 25.66 -16.63
C GLY A 1017 21.76 24.63 -16.19
N ASN A 1018 21.09 24.04 -17.18
CA ASN A 1018 20.21 22.90 -17.03
C ASN A 1018 20.69 21.78 -17.97
N ALA A 1019 20.48 20.53 -17.60
CA ALA A 1019 20.91 19.38 -18.39
C ALA A 1019 19.91 18.23 -18.39
N GLU A 1020 19.85 17.50 -19.49
CA GLU A 1020 18.99 16.33 -19.65
C GLU A 1020 19.78 15.17 -20.28
N PHE A 1021 19.63 13.99 -19.70
CA PHE A 1021 20.28 12.74 -20.12
C PHE A 1021 19.24 11.83 -20.74
N VAL A 1022 19.31 11.67 -22.06
CA VAL A 1022 18.31 10.94 -22.87
C VAL A 1022 18.95 9.68 -23.45
N ASP A 1023 18.34 8.51 -23.22
CA ASP A 1023 18.86 7.24 -23.74
C ASP A 1023 18.53 7.02 -25.23
N ALA A 1024 19.00 5.88 -25.77
CA ALA A 1024 18.78 5.51 -27.17
C ALA A 1024 17.29 5.28 -27.56
N SER A 1025 16.38 5.14 -26.59
CA SER A 1025 14.93 5.04 -26.81
C SER A 1025 14.21 6.39 -26.79
N GLY A 1026 14.93 7.48 -26.48
CA GLY A 1026 14.37 8.81 -26.28
C GLY A 1026 13.85 9.06 -24.85
N ALA A 1027 14.07 8.13 -23.91
CA ALA A 1027 13.61 8.24 -22.54
C ALA A 1027 14.58 9.05 -21.68
N LEU A 1028 14.05 9.98 -20.88
CA LEU A 1028 14.82 10.80 -19.96
C LEU A 1028 15.24 9.97 -18.73
N ARG A 1029 16.55 9.82 -18.51
CA ARG A 1029 17.13 9.07 -17.37
C ARG A 1029 17.43 9.98 -16.19
N TYR A 1030 18.00 11.16 -16.46
CA TYR A 1030 18.16 12.23 -15.47
C TYR A 1030 17.73 13.58 -16.05
N ALA A 1031 17.02 14.36 -15.23
CA ALA A 1031 16.78 15.78 -15.47
C ALA A 1031 17.48 16.59 -14.38
N VAL A 1032 18.34 17.51 -14.78
CA VAL A 1032 19.17 18.32 -13.88
C VAL A 1032 18.84 19.79 -14.08
N ASP A 1033 18.28 20.43 -13.06
CA ASP A 1033 17.97 21.86 -13.08
C ASP A 1033 18.92 22.62 -12.11
N ASP A 1034 19.20 23.89 -12.42
CA ASP A 1034 19.96 24.82 -11.56
C ASP A 1034 21.37 24.31 -11.20
N ILE A 1035 22.13 23.90 -12.23
CA ILE A 1035 23.57 23.64 -12.12
C ILE A 1035 24.28 24.99 -11.98
N GLU A 1036 25.19 25.12 -11.01
CA GLU A 1036 25.97 26.33 -10.78
C GLU A 1036 27.47 26.00 -10.70
N ASN A 1037 28.27 26.71 -11.50
CA ASN A 1037 29.73 26.61 -11.53
C ASN A 1037 30.34 28.00 -11.35
N ARG A 1038 31.53 28.08 -10.75
CA ARG A 1038 32.41 29.24 -10.90
C ARG A 1038 33.12 29.15 -12.25
N ILE A 1039 33.24 30.27 -12.97
CA ILE A 1039 33.98 30.38 -14.24
C ILE A 1039 35.09 31.43 -14.10
N GLY A 1040 36.29 31.11 -14.58
CA GLY A 1040 37.45 31.98 -14.36
C GLY A 1040 38.73 31.52 -15.08
N ILE A 1041 39.66 32.46 -15.27
CA ILE A 1041 40.95 32.20 -15.95
C ILE A 1041 41.86 31.32 -15.09
N GLU A 1042 41.78 31.45 -13.76
CA GLU A 1042 42.57 30.67 -12.81
C GLU A 1042 42.34 29.16 -12.91
N PHE A 1043 41.17 28.74 -13.42
CA PHE A 1043 40.84 27.34 -13.65
C PHE A 1043 41.45 26.76 -14.93
N ASN A 1044 42.00 27.59 -15.82
CA ASN A 1044 42.68 27.10 -17.03
C ASN A 1044 43.89 26.21 -16.71
N ARG A 1045 44.53 26.38 -15.54
CA ARG A 1045 45.61 25.50 -15.05
C ARG A 1045 45.20 24.02 -14.91
N LEU A 1046 43.90 23.73 -14.85
CA LEU A 1046 43.36 22.38 -14.77
C LEU A 1046 43.31 21.67 -16.14
N ALA A 1047 43.42 22.43 -17.23
CA ALA A 1047 43.41 21.89 -18.59
C ALA A 1047 44.78 21.27 -18.94
N PRO A 1048 44.85 20.04 -19.48
CA PRO A 1048 46.12 19.41 -19.89
C PRO A 1048 46.96 20.19 -20.91
N SER A 1049 46.36 21.13 -21.65
CA SER A 1049 47.06 22.04 -22.57
C SER A 1049 47.68 23.29 -21.90
N SER A 1050 47.42 23.52 -20.61
CA SER A 1050 47.99 24.67 -19.88
C SER A 1050 49.45 24.43 -19.49
N PRO A 1051 50.33 25.45 -19.58
CA PRO A 1051 51.71 25.33 -19.09
C PRO A 1051 51.79 25.09 -17.58
N ASP A 1052 50.77 25.52 -16.83
CA ASP A 1052 50.67 25.37 -15.37
C ASP A 1052 50.05 24.02 -14.94
N TYR A 1053 49.76 23.12 -15.89
CA TYR A 1053 49.12 21.85 -15.60
C TYR A 1053 50.04 20.88 -14.86
N VAL A 1054 49.75 20.67 -13.58
CA VAL A 1054 50.40 19.63 -12.77
C VAL A 1054 49.86 18.26 -13.21
N LYS A 1055 50.60 17.58 -14.10
CA LYS A 1055 50.30 16.20 -14.50
C LYS A 1055 50.15 15.31 -13.27
N PRO A 1056 49.11 14.46 -13.19
CA PRO A 1056 48.98 13.47 -12.14
C PRO A 1056 50.26 12.63 -12.04
N ALA A 1057 50.85 12.56 -10.86
CA ALA A 1057 51.96 11.66 -10.59
C ALA A 1057 51.42 10.22 -10.52
N VAL A 1058 51.19 9.61 -11.70
CA VAL A 1058 50.75 8.22 -11.80
C VAL A 1058 51.84 7.33 -11.21
N GLY A 1059 51.61 6.88 -9.99
CA GLY A 1059 52.56 6.13 -9.20
C GLY A 1059 52.86 4.75 -9.77
N LEU A 1060 53.78 4.69 -10.73
CA LEU A 1060 54.60 3.51 -10.98
C LEU A 1060 55.53 3.26 -9.79
N ARG A 1061 54.99 2.67 -8.70
CA ARG A 1061 55.79 2.09 -7.61
C ARG A 1061 55.19 0.75 -7.18
N ARG A 1062 55.74 -0.29 -7.82
CA ARG A 1062 55.77 -1.72 -7.47
C ARG A 1062 54.46 -2.36 -6.99
#